data_AF-A0A533YT13-F1
#
_entry.id   AF-A0A533YT13-F1
#
_cell.length_a   1.000
_cell.length_b   1.000
_cell.length_c   1.000
_cell.angle_alpha   90.00
_cell.angle_beta   90.00
_cell.angle_gamma   90.00
#
_symmetry.space_group_name_H-M   'P 1'
#
loop_
_entity.id
_entity.type
_entity.pdbx_description
1 polymer ?
#
loop_
_entity_poly.entity_id
_entity_poly.type
_entity_poly.pdbx_seq_one_letter_code
_entity_poly.pdbx_strand_id
1 'polypeptide(L)'
;RDLWTIYESLAAGREPNLPPLMIQYGDFVHWQREWLASQDASDHLSFWKRSLSAPLPVLDLPTDQPSQTRSASEHPMETLLLPQDVTQSLKGLCKSEDVSMFMLTLTAYSVLLHRYTHQADFVIGSPAANRRPETEPLIGPFAGPVSLRVNLSGNPSVRDLLHRTREIALNAMSHAEMPFEMILEKLAIRWTRGRNPLSQAYFFYQTAFLQPRDVGDLTITPLPDFGLGTHFELQLGLLERREGVRCQLEYNPNLFHPATIRRVLTDYQKILVAMVKNPAACLDELPVSPQPRSSATRTTQAPSRNGVAREPDDIETRLIKIWRDVLCVRLVDLHDNYFELGGTSLLAVRLFSRIETAFNVKLPLSTLFEAQTVEELAHVLRRGNPAAAPTLIAIQPGGSRPRFFCIHAAGGNVLIYRALSRHLGPDQPLYGLQAQGLDGERPCLTRVEDMAALYVREIRQFQPHGPYLLGGYCLGGTIALEMAQQLRKQNESVGLLALFDTMNWSRVRTLSLWGKARHRGWRLIFHAQNFMLLKFKEKITFLREKLRTLHDRTRLWRGIWLGRLMQGQPLTKSPTSILAEVWGINDRAALNYAPKPYPGVITDFRPMRQYAEYAGPEVKWDCVAAQEIVTLPVYPAGMLLEPFVRDLAAALKKCIDKTHSVCGFHNSETA
;
A
#
# COMPACT_ATOMS: atom_id res chain seq x y z
N ARG A 1 -21.96 8.66 3.31
CA ARG A 1 -23.31 8.89 3.84
C ARG A 1 -23.24 9.26 5.31
N ASP A 2 -22.91 8.33 6.20
CA ASP A 2 -23.14 8.46 7.64
C ASP A 2 -22.38 9.62 8.31
N LEU A 3 -21.18 9.96 7.83
CA LEU A 3 -20.44 11.16 8.24
C LEU A 3 -21.23 12.47 7.99
N TRP A 4 -22.01 12.55 6.90
CA TRP A 4 -22.89 13.69 6.62
C TRP A 4 -24.06 13.73 7.60
N THR A 5 -24.70 12.59 7.87
CA THR A 5 -25.78 12.48 8.86
C THR A 5 -25.31 12.88 10.26
N ILE A 6 -24.10 12.46 10.66
CA ILE A 6 -23.46 12.88 11.92
C ILE A 6 -23.22 14.39 11.92
N TYR A 7 -22.59 14.94 10.87
CA TYR A 7 -22.30 16.37 10.78
C TYR A 7 -23.56 17.23 10.81
N GLU A 8 -24.59 16.88 10.04
CA GLU A 8 -25.86 17.61 9.93
C GLU A 8 -26.69 17.55 11.22
N SER A 9 -26.64 16.44 11.97
CA SER A 9 -27.22 16.38 13.32
C SER A 9 -26.47 17.32 14.27
N LEU A 10 -25.14 17.18 14.37
CA LEU A 10 -24.33 17.95 15.31
C LEU A 10 -24.33 19.46 15.02
N ALA A 11 -24.24 19.86 13.75
CA ALA A 11 -24.33 21.27 13.32
C ALA A 11 -25.70 21.90 13.65
N ALA A 12 -26.76 21.09 13.68
CA ALA A 12 -28.10 21.52 14.06
C ALA A 12 -28.43 21.28 15.55
N GLY A 13 -27.43 20.99 16.39
CA GLY A 13 -27.61 20.81 17.84
C GLY A 13 -28.39 19.55 18.25
N ARG A 14 -28.45 18.54 17.39
CA ARG A 14 -29.16 17.26 17.63
C ARG A 14 -28.17 16.10 17.75
N GLU A 15 -28.56 15.06 18.47
CA GLU A 15 -27.79 13.81 18.47
C GLU A 15 -27.86 13.11 17.10
N PRO A 16 -26.76 12.49 16.61
CA PRO A 16 -26.79 11.64 15.43
C PRO A 16 -27.60 10.36 15.66
N ASN A 17 -28.66 10.17 14.88
CA ASN A 17 -29.36 8.90 14.78
C ASN A 17 -28.90 8.16 13.52
N LEU A 18 -28.38 6.94 13.69
CA LEU A 18 -28.01 6.03 12.60
C LEU A 18 -28.73 4.70 12.82
N PRO A 19 -29.32 4.08 11.77
CA PRO A 19 -29.96 2.79 11.91
C PRO A 19 -28.93 1.71 12.31
N PRO A 20 -29.28 0.79 13.23
CA PRO A 20 -28.37 -0.28 13.65
C PRO A 20 -28.08 -1.23 12.49
N LEU A 21 -26.86 -1.77 12.46
CA LEU A 21 -26.45 -2.76 11.48
C LEU A 21 -26.92 -4.16 11.92
N MET A 22 -27.72 -4.82 11.10
CA MET A 22 -28.29 -6.15 11.38
C MET A 22 -27.24 -7.27 11.45
N ILE A 23 -26.10 -7.08 10.76
CA ILE A 23 -24.93 -7.96 10.74
C ILE A 23 -23.65 -7.12 10.74
N GLN A 24 -22.51 -7.74 11.01
CA GLN A 24 -21.17 -7.13 10.93
C GLN A 24 -20.35 -7.79 9.82
N TYR A 25 -19.26 -7.13 9.39
CA TYR A 25 -18.33 -7.72 8.42
C TYR A 25 -17.69 -9.03 8.92
N GLY A 26 -17.60 -9.21 10.25
CA GLY A 26 -17.16 -10.47 10.85
C GLY A 26 -18.06 -11.66 10.53
N ASP A 27 -19.38 -11.43 10.44
CA ASP A 27 -20.39 -12.46 10.19
C ASP A 27 -20.39 -12.86 8.72
N PHE A 28 -20.26 -11.89 7.81
CA PHE A 28 -19.99 -12.15 6.39
C PHE A 28 -18.72 -13.01 6.18
N VAL A 29 -17.65 -12.74 6.93
CA VAL A 29 -16.40 -13.53 6.89
C VAL A 29 -16.55 -14.92 7.53
N HIS A 30 -17.58 -15.15 8.36
CA HIS A 30 -17.95 -16.50 8.81
C HIS A 30 -18.71 -17.22 7.70
N TRP A 31 -19.82 -16.65 7.25
CA TRP A 31 -20.68 -17.16 6.18
C TRP A 31 -19.88 -17.52 4.92
N GLN A 32 -18.99 -16.63 4.46
CA GLN A 32 -18.22 -16.87 3.24
C GLN A 32 -17.30 -18.11 3.37
N ARG A 33 -16.80 -18.43 4.57
CA ARG A 33 -15.98 -19.65 4.77
C ARG A 33 -16.81 -20.92 4.74
N GLU A 34 -18.04 -20.86 5.24
CA GLU A 34 -18.99 -21.97 5.22
C GLU A 34 -19.51 -22.19 3.79
N TRP A 35 -19.85 -21.11 3.09
CA TRP A 35 -20.21 -21.13 1.67
C TRP A 35 -19.08 -21.70 0.80
N LEU A 36 -17.83 -21.30 1.03
CA LEU A 36 -16.66 -21.84 0.32
C LEU A 36 -16.38 -23.34 0.57
N ALA A 37 -17.05 -23.96 1.55
CA ALA A 37 -17.02 -25.41 1.79
C ALA A 37 -18.26 -26.14 1.23
N SER A 38 -19.18 -25.42 0.59
CA SER A 38 -20.44 -25.97 0.04
C SER A 38 -20.30 -26.42 -1.42
N GLN A 39 -21.30 -27.18 -1.89
CA GLN A 39 -21.41 -27.56 -3.30
C GLN A 39 -21.61 -26.34 -4.22
N ASP A 40 -22.35 -25.33 -3.77
CA ASP A 40 -22.65 -24.10 -4.52
C ASP A 40 -21.36 -23.35 -4.93
N ALA A 41 -20.42 -23.19 -4.00
CA ALA A 41 -19.09 -22.67 -4.30
C ALA A 41 -18.27 -23.58 -5.24
N SER A 42 -18.44 -24.90 -5.17
CA SER A 42 -17.81 -25.84 -6.10
C SER A 42 -18.35 -25.68 -7.52
N ASP A 43 -19.65 -25.42 -7.67
CA ASP A 43 -20.31 -25.19 -8.95
C ASP A 43 -19.93 -23.82 -9.54
N HIS A 44 -19.86 -22.75 -8.72
CA HIS A 44 -19.29 -21.46 -9.11
C HIS A 44 -17.84 -21.58 -9.60
N LEU A 45 -16.99 -22.33 -8.87
CA LEU A 45 -15.62 -22.60 -9.30
C LEU A 45 -15.57 -23.40 -10.61
N SER A 46 -16.53 -24.30 -10.82
CA SER A 46 -16.63 -25.14 -12.03
C SER A 46 -17.21 -24.38 -13.23
N PHE A 47 -18.01 -23.33 -13.03
CA PHE A 47 -18.27 -22.31 -14.05
C PHE A 47 -16.97 -21.60 -14.44
N TRP A 48 -16.27 -20.99 -13.49
CA TRP A 48 -15.06 -20.20 -13.77
C TRP A 48 -13.95 -20.99 -14.47
N LYS A 49 -13.75 -22.26 -14.10
CA LYS A 49 -12.82 -23.19 -14.79
C LYS A 49 -13.17 -23.45 -16.25
N ARG A 50 -14.46 -23.45 -16.62
CA ARG A 50 -14.90 -23.62 -18.02
C ARG A 50 -14.75 -22.32 -18.80
N SER A 51 -15.27 -21.22 -18.26
CA SER A 51 -15.24 -19.88 -18.88
C SER A 51 -13.82 -19.35 -19.12
N LEU A 52 -12.89 -19.63 -18.21
CA LEU A 52 -11.49 -19.21 -18.28
C LEU A 52 -10.53 -20.37 -18.62
N SER A 53 -11.02 -21.36 -19.37
CA SER A 53 -10.22 -22.50 -19.85
C SER A 53 -9.08 -22.06 -20.79
N ALA A 54 -7.94 -22.76 -20.70
CA ALA A 54 -6.76 -22.47 -21.50
C ALA A 54 -6.91 -22.95 -22.96
N PRO A 55 -6.28 -22.28 -23.96
CA PRO A 55 -5.43 -21.11 -23.82
C PRO A 55 -6.22 -19.84 -23.47
N LEU A 56 -5.66 -19.02 -22.59
CA LEU A 56 -6.10 -17.66 -22.34
C LEU A 56 -5.17 -16.71 -23.11
N PRO A 57 -5.65 -16.01 -24.15
CA PRO A 57 -4.81 -15.09 -24.91
C PRO A 57 -4.47 -13.83 -24.10
N VAL A 58 -3.23 -13.37 -24.23
CA VAL A 58 -2.80 -12.04 -23.79
C VAL A 58 -3.23 -11.03 -24.86
N LEU A 59 -3.81 -9.91 -24.44
CA LEU A 59 -4.12 -8.80 -25.35
C LEU A 59 -2.79 -8.08 -25.71
N ASP A 60 -2.56 -7.80 -26.98
CA ASP A 60 -1.34 -7.16 -27.49
C ASP A 60 -1.69 -5.75 -28.01
N LEU A 61 -1.90 -4.84 -27.06
CA LEU A 61 -2.29 -3.46 -27.34
C LEU A 61 -1.21 -2.73 -28.16
N PRO A 62 -1.56 -1.95 -29.19
CA PRO A 62 -0.61 -1.09 -29.90
C PRO A 62 -0.19 0.07 -28.99
N THR A 63 0.97 -0.07 -28.36
CA THR A 63 1.57 0.93 -27.46
C THR A 63 2.40 1.95 -28.24
N ASP A 64 2.49 3.18 -27.72
CA ASP A 64 3.37 4.22 -28.28
C ASP A 64 4.85 3.95 -27.93
N GLN A 65 5.12 3.17 -26.87
CA GLN A 65 6.46 2.80 -26.40
C GLN A 65 6.60 1.28 -26.17
N PRO A 66 7.82 0.71 -26.24
CA PRO A 66 8.04 -0.72 -25.96
C PRO A 66 7.63 -1.11 -24.54
N SER A 67 7.01 -2.28 -24.38
CA SER A 67 6.46 -2.75 -23.11
C SER A 67 7.53 -2.98 -22.04
N GLN A 68 7.75 -2.00 -21.17
CA GLN A 68 8.64 -2.13 -20.02
C GLN A 68 7.92 -2.86 -18.87
N THR A 69 8.65 -3.69 -18.11
CA THR A 69 8.08 -4.52 -17.02
C THR A 69 7.79 -3.76 -15.71
N ARG A 70 7.98 -2.44 -15.68
CA ARG A 70 7.78 -1.59 -14.49
C ARG A 70 6.34 -1.10 -14.39
N SER A 71 5.73 -1.28 -13.22
CA SER A 71 4.57 -0.48 -12.82
C SER A 71 4.98 0.98 -12.77
N ALA A 72 4.17 1.86 -13.37
CA ALA A 72 4.27 3.28 -13.08
C ALA A 72 3.86 3.54 -11.62
N SER A 73 4.36 4.64 -11.05
CA SER A 73 3.91 5.18 -9.75
C SER A 73 2.95 6.36 -9.89
N GLU A 74 2.63 6.73 -11.12
CA GLU A 74 1.68 7.78 -11.50
C GLU A 74 0.83 7.25 -12.64
N HIS A 75 -0.48 7.51 -12.58
CA HIS A 75 -1.48 6.94 -13.48
C HIS A 75 -2.33 8.09 -14.02
N PRO A 76 -1.91 8.75 -15.11
CA PRO A 76 -2.70 9.78 -15.74
C PRO A 76 -3.99 9.21 -16.33
N MET A 77 -4.94 10.12 -16.54
CA MET A 77 -6.29 9.80 -16.99
C MET A 77 -6.74 10.89 -17.97
N GLU A 78 -7.11 10.49 -19.19
CA GLU A 78 -7.85 11.39 -20.08
C GLU A 78 -9.35 11.18 -19.87
N THR A 79 -10.18 12.20 -20.14
CA THR A 79 -11.64 12.11 -19.99
C THR A 79 -12.38 12.68 -21.19
N LEU A 80 -13.59 12.19 -21.42
CA LEU A 80 -14.49 12.62 -22.49
C LEU A 80 -15.94 12.56 -21.98
N LEU A 81 -16.69 13.66 -22.07
CA LEU A 81 -18.11 13.68 -21.75
C LEU A 81 -18.91 13.27 -22.99
N LEU A 82 -19.75 12.24 -22.88
CA LEU A 82 -20.63 11.83 -23.98
C LEU A 82 -21.74 12.89 -24.16
N PRO A 83 -22.01 13.32 -25.40
CA PRO A 83 -23.14 14.21 -25.69
C PRO A 83 -24.49 13.67 -25.18
N GLN A 84 -25.40 14.58 -24.85
CA GLN A 84 -26.67 14.22 -24.20
C GLN A 84 -27.61 13.46 -25.16
N ASP A 85 -27.65 13.85 -26.42
CA ASP A 85 -28.35 13.18 -27.51
C ASP A 85 -27.82 11.74 -27.71
N VAL A 86 -26.50 11.58 -27.80
CA VAL A 86 -25.84 10.26 -27.88
C VAL A 86 -26.19 9.41 -26.67
N THR A 87 -26.14 9.99 -25.45
CA THR A 87 -26.50 9.31 -24.20
C THR A 87 -27.97 8.87 -24.18
N GLN A 88 -28.89 9.70 -24.69
CA GLN A 88 -30.31 9.34 -24.82
C GLN A 88 -30.51 8.22 -25.85
N SER A 89 -29.84 8.28 -27.01
CA SER A 89 -29.96 7.26 -28.05
C SER A 89 -29.37 5.91 -27.61
N LEU A 90 -28.25 5.91 -26.87
CA LEU A 90 -27.69 4.72 -26.22
C LEU A 90 -28.70 4.09 -25.24
N LYS A 91 -29.35 4.91 -24.40
CA LYS A 91 -30.44 4.45 -23.52
C LYS A 91 -31.69 3.99 -24.27
N GLY A 92 -31.89 4.45 -25.50
CA GLY A 92 -32.89 3.93 -26.43
C GLY A 92 -32.55 2.51 -26.87
N LEU A 93 -31.33 2.29 -27.39
CA LEU A 93 -30.86 0.98 -27.84
C LEU A 93 -30.82 -0.05 -26.70
N CYS A 94 -30.44 0.36 -25.48
CA CYS A 94 -30.54 -0.47 -24.27
C CYS A 94 -31.95 -1.04 -24.05
N LYS A 95 -33.00 -0.25 -24.31
CA LYS A 95 -34.40 -0.68 -24.13
C LYS A 95 -34.90 -1.57 -25.25
N SER A 96 -34.43 -1.40 -26.49
CA SER A 96 -34.89 -2.20 -27.63
C SER A 96 -34.22 -3.58 -27.71
N GLU A 97 -32.99 -3.73 -27.20
CA GLU A 97 -32.20 -4.97 -27.27
C GLU A 97 -32.15 -5.74 -25.92
N ASP A 98 -32.90 -5.29 -24.91
CA ASP A 98 -32.91 -5.79 -23.51
C ASP A 98 -31.52 -5.92 -22.87
N VAL A 99 -30.80 -4.79 -22.80
CA VAL A 99 -29.44 -4.72 -22.23
C VAL A 99 -29.23 -3.49 -21.36
N SER A 100 -28.36 -3.64 -20.35
CA SER A 100 -27.91 -2.51 -19.52
C SER A 100 -26.94 -1.58 -20.28
N MET A 101 -26.82 -0.33 -19.80
CA MET A 101 -25.77 0.60 -20.26
C MET A 101 -24.38 -0.02 -20.13
N PHE A 102 -24.11 -0.76 -19.06
CA PHE A 102 -22.85 -1.50 -18.85
C PHE A 102 -22.58 -2.49 -20.00
N MET A 103 -23.56 -3.33 -20.37
CA MET A 103 -23.40 -4.31 -21.45
C MET A 103 -23.14 -3.65 -22.81
N LEU A 104 -23.89 -2.59 -23.14
CA LEU A 104 -23.71 -1.84 -24.40
C LEU A 104 -22.32 -1.18 -24.45
N THR A 105 -21.93 -0.50 -23.36
CA THR A 105 -20.66 0.23 -23.31
C THR A 105 -19.44 -0.69 -23.21
N LEU A 106 -19.58 -1.89 -22.61
CA LEU A 106 -18.63 -3.00 -22.67
C LEU A 106 -18.54 -3.61 -24.08
N THR A 107 -19.66 -3.73 -24.80
CA THR A 107 -19.70 -4.19 -26.19
C THR A 107 -18.88 -3.25 -27.07
N ALA A 108 -19.10 -1.93 -26.95
CA ALA A 108 -18.32 -0.91 -27.64
C ALA A 108 -16.81 -0.97 -27.31
N TYR A 109 -16.46 -1.29 -26.07
CA TYR A 109 -15.06 -1.41 -25.65
C TYR A 109 -14.42 -2.69 -26.22
N SER A 110 -15.17 -3.79 -26.25
CA SER A 110 -14.75 -5.05 -26.88
C SER A 110 -14.51 -4.86 -28.38
N VAL A 111 -15.37 -4.12 -29.09
CA VAL A 111 -15.15 -3.71 -30.48
C VAL A 111 -13.89 -2.87 -30.63
N LEU A 112 -13.69 -1.86 -29.76
CA LEU A 112 -12.52 -0.99 -29.79
C LEU A 112 -11.22 -1.80 -29.66
N LEU A 113 -11.14 -2.67 -28.65
CA LEU A 113 -9.98 -3.54 -28.41
C LEU A 113 -9.74 -4.52 -29.58
N HIS A 114 -10.80 -5.12 -30.12
CA HIS A 114 -10.72 -5.99 -31.30
C HIS A 114 -10.19 -5.24 -32.53
N ARG A 115 -10.70 -4.04 -32.83
CA ARG A 115 -10.31 -3.25 -34.00
C ARG A 115 -8.92 -2.60 -33.88
N TYR A 116 -8.40 -2.45 -32.65
CA TYR A 116 -7.01 -2.00 -32.40
C TYR A 116 -5.98 -3.14 -32.41
N THR A 117 -6.35 -4.36 -32.04
CA THR A 117 -5.41 -5.51 -31.89
C THR A 117 -5.56 -6.59 -32.96
N HIS A 118 -6.67 -6.59 -33.70
CA HIS A 118 -7.15 -7.69 -34.56
C HIS A 118 -7.35 -9.04 -33.84
N GLN A 119 -7.34 -9.06 -32.50
CA GLN A 119 -7.62 -10.28 -31.72
C GLN A 119 -9.12 -10.47 -31.56
N ALA A 120 -9.61 -11.71 -31.73
CA ALA A 120 -11.03 -12.04 -31.62
C ALA A 120 -11.42 -12.69 -30.27
N ASP A 121 -10.45 -13.11 -29.45
CA ASP A 121 -10.64 -13.69 -28.12
C ASP A 121 -9.66 -13.00 -27.15
N PHE A 122 -10.18 -12.50 -26.03
CA PHE A 122 -9.43 -11.84 -24.95
C PHE A 122 -10.32 -11.68 -23.70
N VAL A 123 -9.71 -11.28 -22.58
CA VAL A 123 -10.42 -11.07 -21.32
C VAL A 123 -10.34 -9.60 -20.89
N ILE A 124 -11.50 -9.06 -20.50
CA ILE A 124 -11.64 -7.75 -19.85
C ILE A 124 -11.95 -8.00 -18.38
N GLY A 125 -11.21 -7.37 -17.45
CA GLY A 125 -11.58 -7.37 -16.04
C GLY A 125 -12.69 -6.35 -15.75
N SER A 126 -13.58 -6.64 -14.80
CA SER A 126 -14.62 -5.71 -14.34
C SER A 126 -14.81 -5.84 -12.83
N PRO A 127 -15.10 -4.75 -12.09
CA PRO A 127 -15.44 -4.87 -10.68
C PRO A 127 -16.85 -5.47 -10.52
N ALA A 128 -17.00 -6.41 -9.61
CA ALA A 128 -18.28 -6.78 -9.02
C ALA A 128 -18.37 -6.18 -7.61
N ALA A 129 -19.49 -5.56 -7.26
CA ALA A 129 -19.70 -5.03 -5.92
C ALA A 129 -19.76 -6.13 -4.85
N ASN A 130 -20.22 -7.33 -5.24
CA ASN A 130 -20.35 -8.53 -4.42
C ASN A 130 -21.09 -8.28 -3.08
N ARG A 131 -22.18 -7.51 -3.16
CA ARG A 131 -23.02 -7.13 -2.02
C ARG A 131 -24.42 -7.71 -2.19
N ARG A 132 -24.93 -8.26 -1.08
CA ARG A 132 -26.33 -8.63 -0.86
C ARG A 132 -27.01 -7.49 -0.08
N PRO A 133 -28.35 -7.37 -0.03
CA PRO A 133 -29.03 -6.26 0.63
C PRO A 133 -28.63 -6.06 2.10
N GLU A 134 -28.37 -7.15 2.82
CA GLU A 134 -27.94 -7.16 4.22
C GLU A 134 -26.51 -6.62 4.38
N THR A 135 -25.68 -6.78 3.35
CA THR A 135 -24.29 -6.29 3.33
C THR A 135 -24.14 -4.90 2.72
N GLU A 136 -25.15 -4.35 2.04
CA GLU A 136 -25.13 -3.01 1.46
C GLU A 136 -24.71 -1.90 2.47
N PRO A 137 -25.27 -1.80 3.70
CA PRO A 137 -24.88 -0.76 4.65
C PRO A 137 -23.49 -1.00 5.29
N LEU A 138 -22.81 -2.12 5.03
CA LEU A 138 -21.58 -2.48 5.72
C LEU A 138 -20.31 -1.86 5.12
N ILE A 139 -19.40 -1.43 6.00
CA ILE A 139 -18.03 -1.09 5.66
C ILE A 139 -17.19 -2.37 5.67
N GLY A 140 -16.62 -2.71 4.52
CA GLY A 140 -15.73 -3.87 4.36
C GLY A 140 -15.32 -4.10 2.90
N PRO A 141 -14.23 -4.86 2.64
CA PRO A 141 -13.85 -5.28 1.30
C PRO A 141 -14.75 -6.45 0.87
N PHE A 142 -15.86 -6.11 0.23
CA PHE A 142 -16.75 -7.06 -0.47
C PHE A 142 -16.37 -7.18 -1.94
N ALA A 143 -16.14 -6.05 -2.59
CA ALA A 143 -15.93 -5.96 -4.03
C ALA A 143 -14.65 -6.66 -4.48
N GLY A 144 -14.73 -7.34 -5.62
CA GLY A 144 -13.62 -8.05 -6.26
C GLY A 144 -13.75 -8.04 -7.79
N PRO A 145 -12.67 -8.30 -8.53
CA PRO A 145 -12.72 -8.34 -9.99
C PRO A 145 -13.32 -9.66 -10.49
N VAL A 146 -14.19 -9.57 -11.50
CA VAL A 146 -14.61 -10.68 -12.35
C VAL A 146 -13.88 -10.59 -13.70
N SER A 147 -13.85 -11.71 -14.43
CA SER A 147 -13.21 -11.82 -15.74
C SER A 147 -14.23 -12.06 -16.84
N LEU A 148 -14.31 -11.14 -17.80
CA LEU A 148 -15.25 -11.17 -18.93
C LEU A 148 -14.48 -11.59 -20.19
N ARG A 149 -14.48 -12.90 -20.49
CA ARG A 149 -13.89 -13.42 -21.73
C ARG A 149 -14.85 -13.13 -22.88
N VAL A 150 -14.44 -12.29 -23.82
CA VAL A 150 -15.25 -11.89 -24.97
C VAL A 150 -14.75 -12.56 -26.24
N ASN A 151 -15.67 -13.04 -27.08
CA ASN A 151 -15.37 -13.73 -28.33
C ASN A 151 -16.12 -13.09 -29.52
N LEU A 152 -15.35 -12.38 -30.33
CA LEU A 152 -15.77 -11.59 -31.49
C LEU A 152 -15.52 -12.35 -32.81
N SER A 153 -15.22 -13.66 -32.76
CA SER A 153 -14.98 -14.46 -33.95
C SER A 153 -16.21 -14.55 -34.86
N GLY A 154 -15.94 -14.64 -36.16
CA GLY A 154 -16.94 -14.67 -37.23
C GLY A 154 -17.41 -13.30 -37.72
N ASN A 155 -16.83 -12.19 -37.25
CA ASN A 155 -17.26 -10.81 -37.57
C ASN A 155 -18.79 -10.61 -37.39
N PRO A 156 -19.31 -10.83 -36.16
CA PRO A 156 -20.74 -10.76 -35.88
C PRO A 156 -21.33 -9.36 -36.11
N SER A 157 -22.67 -9.25 -36.18
CA SER A 157 -23.30 -7.93 -36.11
C SER A 157 -23.12 -7.30 -34.72
N VAL A 158 -23.28 -5.99 -34.63
CA VAL A 158 -23.34 -5.26 -33.36
C VAL A 158 -24.38 -5.88 -32.41
N ARG A 159 -25.57 -6.23 -32.91
CA ARG A 159 -26.64 -6.89 -32.13
C ARG A 159 -26.22 -8.26 -31.62
N ASP A 160 -25.64 -9.10 -32.47
CA ASP A 160 -25.18 -10.45 -32.06
C ASP A 160 -24.12 -10.35 -30.95
N LEU A 161 -23.16 -9.43 -31.09
CA LEU A 161 -22.14 -9.20 -30.08
C LEU A 161 -22.72 -8.60 -28.79
N LEU A 162 -23.74 -7.74 -28.90
CA LEU A 162 -24.44 -7.15 -27.76
C LEU A 162 -25.16 -8.22 -26.93
N HIS A 163 -25.85 -9.17 -27.58
CA HIS A 163 -26.45 -10.33 -26.90
C HIS A 163 -25.38 -11.29 -26.34
N ARG A 164 -24.28 -11.58 -27.06
CA ARG A 164 -23.15 -12.34 -26.49
C ARG A 164 -22.61 -11.67 -25.22
N THR A 165 -22.48 -10.34 -25.23
CA THR A 165 -21.95 -9.55 -24.10
C THR A 165 -22.93 -9.50 -22.93
N ARG A 166 -24.25 -9.45 -23.20
CA ARG A 166 -25.31 -9.62 -22.20
C ARG A 166 -25.14 -10.94 -21.44
N GLU A 167 -25.02 -12.05 -22.17
CA GLU A 167 -24.87 -13.37 -21.55
C GLU A 167 -23.54 -13.54 -20.80
N ILE A 168 -22.42 -13.04 -21.35
CA ILE A 168 -21.13 -13.02 -20.65
C ILE A 168 -21.23 -12.23 -19.34
N ALA A 169 -21.84 -11.05 -19.36
CA ALA A 169 -21.99 -10.18 -18.19
C ALA A 169 -22.92 -10.80 -17.13
N LEU A 170 -24.09 -11.33 -17.51
CA LEU A 170 -25.02 -11.98 -16.58
C LEU A 170 -24.37 -13.20 -15.93
N ASN A 171 -23.78 -14.11 -16.72
CA ASN A 171 -23.12 -15.30 -16.18
C ASN A 171 -21.93 -14.94 -15.28
N ALA A 172 -21.16 -13.91 -15.60
CA ALA A 172 -20.07 -13.44 -14.74
C ALA A 172 -20.56 -12.83 -13.42
N MET A 173 -21.67 -12.06 -13.44
CA MET A 173 -22.26 -11.47 -12.23
C MET A 173 -22.88 -12.53 -11.31
N SER A 174 -23.63 -13.51 -11.86
CA SER A 174 -24.23 -14.59 -11.06
C SER A 174 -23.20 -15.43 -10.32
N HIS A 175 -21.98 -15.57 -10.85
CA HIS A 175 -20.90 -16.33 -10.20
C HIS A 175 -19.86 -15.46 -9.46
N ALA A 176 -20.12 -14.16 -9.29
CA ALA A 176 -19.18 -13.19 -8.71
C ALA A 176 -18.88 -13.39 -7.21
N GLU A 177 -19.67 -14.21 -6.49
CA GLU A 177 -19.44 -14.50 -5.08
C GLU A 177 -18.15 -15.30 -4.82
N MET A 178 -17.65 -16.01 -5.84
CA MET A 178 -16.40 -16.76 -5.79
C MET A 178 -15.19 -15.81 -5.78
N PRO A 179 -14.34 -15.81 -4.73
CA PRO A 179 -13.17 -14.92 -4.66
C PRO A 179 -12.20 -15.12 -5.82
N PHE A 180 -11.76 -14.02 -6.42
CA PHE A 180 -10.90 -14.03 -7.59
C PHE A 180 -9.56 -14.75 -7.34
N GLU A 181 -9.01 -14.62 -6.13
CA GLU A 181 -7.77 -15.29 -5.71
C GLU A 181 -7.90 -16.83 -5.77
N MET A 182 -9.09 -17.37 -5.49
CA MET A 182 -9.35 -18.81 -5.59
C MET A 182 -9.49 -19.25 -7.05
N ILE A 183 -10.06 -18.41 -7.91
CA ILE A 183 -10.09 -18.64 -9.36
C ILE A 183 -8.66 -18.67 -9.92
N LEU A 184 -7.81 -17.70 -9.55
CA LEU A 184 -6.40 -17.66 -9.93
C LEU A 184 -5.63 -18.90 -9.46
N GLU A 185 -5.79 -19.29 -8.18
CA GLU A 185 -5.09 -20.44 -7.59
C GLU A 185 -5.41 -21.74 -8.32
N LYS A 186 -6.68 -21.95 -8.69
CA LYS A 186 -7.14 -23.20 -9.32
C LYS A 186 -7.02 -23.23 -10.85
N LEU A 187 -6.81 -22.09 -11.51
CA LEU A 187 -6.57 -22.02 -12.97
C LEU A 187 -5.09 -22.17 -13.36
N ALA A 188 -4.14 -21.93 -12.44
CA ALA A 188 -2.70 -22.01 -12.69
C ALA A 188 -2.24 -21.24 -13.96
N ILE A 189 -2.74 -19.99 -14.09
CA ILE A 189 -2.62 -19.18 -15.31
C ILE A 189 -1.16 -18.94 -15.71
N ARG A 190 -0.81 -19.27 -16.97
CA ARG A 190 0.53 -19.09 -17.53
C ARG A 190 0.76 -17.65 -18.01
N TRP A 191 1.94 -17.08 -17.75
CA TRP A 191 2.23 -15.64 -17.87
C TRP A 191 3.16 -15.30 -19.03
N THR A 192 2.59 -15.36 -20.23
CA THR A 192 3.24 -15.12 -21.52
C THR A 192 3.90 -13.73 -21.61
N ARG A 193 5.19 -13.70 -21.97
CA ARG A 193 6.01 -12.48 -22.23
C ARG A 193 5.82 -11.33 -21.24
N GLY A 194 5.73 -11.62 -19.93
CA GLY A 194 5.61 -10.56 -18.93
C GLY A 194 4.21 -9.96 -18.77
N ARG A 195 3.16 -10.55 -19.35
CA ARG A 195 1.74 -10.16 -19.13
C ARG A 195 0.91 -11.27 -18.47
N ASN A 196 -0.24 -10.91 -17.87
CA ASN A 196 -1.30 -11.84 -17.43
C ASN A 196 -2.47 -11.75 -18.42
N PRO A 197 -3.01 -12.85 -18.99
CA PRO A 197 -4.23 -12.80 -19.79
C PRO A 197 -5.43 -12.08 -19.13
N LEU A 198 -5.46 -11.96 -17.80
CA LEU A 198 -6.51 -11.26 -17.04
C LEU A 198 -6.17 -9.81 -16.63
N SER A 199 -5.08 -9.18 -17.13
CA SER A 199 -4.63 -7.86 -16.62
C SER A 199 -4.22 -6.80 -17.67
N GLN A 200 -4.67 -6.88 -18.92
CA GLN A 200 -4.41 -5.82 -19.90
C GLN A 200 -5.48 -4.73 -19.86
N ALA A 201 -6.75 -5.14 -19.94
CA ALA A 201 -7.90 -4.24 -20.01
C ALA A 201 -8.81 -4.39 -18.78
N TYR A 202 -9.18 -3.27 -18.19
CA TYR A 202 -10.24 -3.18 -17.18
C TYR A 202 -11.38 -2.29 -17.68
N PHE A 203 -12.61 -2.59 -17.26
CA PHE A 203 -13.81 -1.86 -17.65
C PHE A 203 -14.78 -1.73 -16.48
N PHE A 204 -15.42 -0.56 -16.33
CA PHE A 204 -16.54 -0.41 -15.40
C PHE A 204 -17.54 0.66 -15.85
N TYR A 205 -18.81 0.47 -15.47
CA TYR A 205 -19.85 1.50 -15.53
C TYR A 205 -20.35 1.76 -14.11
N GLN A 206 -20.40 3.02 -13.68
CA GLN A 206 -20.87 3.37 -12.33
C GLN A 206 -21.65 4.69 -12.34
N THR A 207 -22.86 4.69 -11.77
CA THR A 207 -23.55 5.93 -11.42
C THR A 207 -22.87 6.55 -10.19
N ALA A 208 -22.43 7.81 -10.29
CA ALA A 208 -21.56 8.44 -9.31
C ALA A 208 -22.28 8.65 -7.96
N PHE A 209 -21.88 7.85 -6.96
CA PHE A 209 -22.46 7.85 -5.62
C PHE A 209 -22.19 9.14 -4.81
N LEU A 210 -21.14 9.89 -5.17
CA LEU A 210 -20.89 11.24 -4.67
C LEU A 210 -21.44 12.26 -5.65
N GLN A 211 -22.35 13.10 -5.16
CA GLN A 211 -22.89 14.26 -5.84
C GLN A 211 -22.53 15.52 -5.03
N PRO A 212 -22.47 16.72 -5.63
CA PRO A 212 -22.39 17.97 -4.89
C PRO A 212 -23.54 18.07 -3.87
N ARG A 213 -23.24 18.51 -2.65
CA ARG A 213 -24.20 18.65 -1.55
C ARG A 213 -23.91 19.90 -0.74
N ASP A 214 -24.94 20.70 -0.52
CA ASP A 214 -24.91 21.84 0.38
C ASP A 214 -25.21 21.40 1.82
N VAL A 215 -24.43 21.90 2.77
CA VAL A 215 -24.45 21.48 4.18
C VAL A 215 -24.33 22.72 5.06
N GLY A 216 -25.46 23.39 5.29
CA GLY A 216 -25.46 24.78 5.79
C GLY A 216 -24.85 25.70 4.73
N ASP A 217 -23.96 26.58 5.15
CA ASP A 217 -23.27 27.54 4.26
C ASP A 217 -22.12 26.92 3.42
N LEU A 218 -21.95 25.59 3.46
CA LEU A 218 -20.86 24.86 2.80
C LEU A 218 -21.35 24.01 1.62
N THR A 219 -20.99 24.36 0.40
CA THR A 219 -21.13 23.49 -0.79
C THR A 219 -19.96 22.51 -0.88
N ILE A 220 -20.22 21.22 -0.69
CA ILE A 220 -19.22 20.14 -0.80
C ILE A 220 -19.29 19.52 -2.20
N THR A 221 -18.22 19.67 -2.99
CA THR A 221 -18.12 19.16 -4.37
C THR A 221 -17.07 18.05 -4.47
N PRO A 222 -17.39 16.86 -5.05
CA PRO A 222 -16.41 15.82 -5.30
C PRO A 222 -15.38 16.26 -6.36
N LEU A 223 -14.09 15.99 -6.12
CA LEU A 223 -13.05 16.25 -7.13
C LEU A 223 -13.37 15.46 -8.41
N PRO A 224 -13.36 16.10 -9.59
CA PRO A 224 -13.92 15.49 -10.80
C PRO A 224 -13.09 14.32 -11.32
N ASP A 225 -11.76 14.44 -11.27
CA ASP A 225 -10.82 13.59 -12.00
C ASP A 225 -9.74 13.00 -11.06
N PHE A 226 -10.17 12.53 -9.89
CA PHE A 226 -9.32 11.86 -8.90
C PHE A 226 -9.26 10.34 -9.15
N GLY A 227 -8.16 9.87 -9.74
CA GLY A 227 -7.82 8.45 -9.84
C GLY A 227 -6.96 7.98 -8.65
N LEU A 228 -7.20 6.75 -8.17
CA LEU A 228 -6.31 6.08 -7.20
C LEU A 228 -5.15 5.33 -7.87
N GLY A 229 -5.18 5.20 -9.20
CA GLY A 229 -4.23 4.46 -10.00
C GLY A 229 -4.74 3.08 -10.42
N THR A 230 -4.15 2.56 -11.51
CA THR A 230 -4.57 1.33 -12.15
C THR A 230 -3.41 0.34 -12.31
N HIS A 231 -3.68 -0.95 -12.04
CA HIS A 231 -2.73 -2.04 -12.25
C HIS A 231 -2.82 -2.66 -13.66
N PHE A 232 -3.61 -2.06 -14.55
CA PHE A 232 -3.87 -2.52 -15.92
C PHE A 232 -3.12 -1.66 -16.94
N GLU A 233 -2.98 -2.15 -18.18
CA GLU A 233 -2.37 -1.35 -19.26
C GLU A 233 -3.32 -0.23 -19.71
N LEU A 234 -4.63 -0.54 -19.77
CA LEU A 234 -5.74 0.41 -19.96
C LEU A 234 -6.92 0.08 -19.04
N GLN A 235 -7.52 1.11 -18.44
CA GLN A 235 -8.72 1.02 -17.59
C GLN A 235 -9.77 2.05 -18.03
N LEU A 236 -10.87 1.58 -18.61
CA LEU A 236 -11.97 2.43 -19.07
C LEU A 236 -13.14 2.43 -18.09
N GLY A 237 -13.30 3.54 -17.37
CA GLY A 237 -14.48 3.83 -16.55
C GLY A 237 -15.51 4.68 -17.31
N LEU A 238 -16.80 4.38 -17.11
CA LEU A 238 -17.89 5.28 -17.47
C LEU A 238 -18.63 5.69 -16.21
N LEU A 239 -18.56 6.98 -15.89
CA LEU A 239 -19.20 7.56 -14.70
C LEU A 239 -20.42 8.38 -15.12
N GLU A 240 -21.60 7.91 -14.72
CA GLU A 240 -22.85 8.64 -14.92
C GLU A 240 -23.08 9.65 -13.78
N ARG A 241 -23.15 10.93 -14.13
CA ARG A 241 -23.30 12.07 -13.23
C ARG A 241 -24.46 12.97 -13.70
N ARG A 242 -24.76 14.05 -12.96
CA ARG A 242 -25.80 15.02 -13.35
C ARG A 242 -25.51 15.69 -14.70
N GLU A 243 -24.23 15.90 -15.05
CA GLU A 243 -23.83 16.48 -16.34
C GLU A 243 -23.88 15.50 -17.53
N GLY A 244 -24.11 14.21 -17.31
CA GLY A 244 -24.11 13.17 -18.34
C GLY A 244 -23.20 11.98 -18.00
N VAL A 245 -22.87 11.18 -19.02
CA VAL A 245 -21.97 10.02 -18.87
C VAL A 245 -20.55 10.42 -19.30
N ARG A 246 -19.62 10.42 -18.34
CA ARG A 246 -18.20 10.74 -18.57
C ARG A 246 -17.40 9.46 -18.75
N CYS A 247 -16.81 9.26 -19.92
CA CYS A 247 -15.75 8.29 -20.13
C CYS A 247 -14.45 8.79 -19.48
N GLN A 248 -13.78 7.93 -18.74
CA GLN A 248 -12.49 8.18 -18.09
C GLN A 248 -11.56 7.01 -18.41
N LEU A 249 -10.42 7.28 -19.05
CA LEU A 249 -9.46 6.27 -19.47
C LEU A 249 -8.14 6.48 -18.74
N GLU A 250 -7.92 5.68 -17.69
CA GLU A 250 -6.64 5.55 -16.99
C GLU A 250 -5.69 4.65 -17.78
N TYR A 251 -4.40 5.00 -17.80
CA TYR A 251 -3.40 4.32 -18.61
C TYR A 251 -2.02 4.29 -17.95
N ASN A 252 -1.17 3.36 -18.40
CA ASN A 252 0.25 3.34 -18.03
C ASN A 252 1.03 4.36 -18.90
N PRO A 253 1.63 5.41 -18.30
CA PRO A 253 2.36 6.45 -19.05
C PRO A 253 3.68 5.95 -19.66
N ASN A 254 4.18 4.79 -19.20
CA ASN A 254 5.35 4.12 -19.80
C ASN A 254 4.99 3.35 -21.09
N LEU A 255 3.69 3.29 -21.46
CA LEU A 255 3.19 2.58 -22.63
C LEU A 255 2.45 3.49 -23.63
N PHE A 256 1.77 4.54 -23.15
CA PHE A 256 0.93 5.41 -23.96
C PHE A 256 1.13 6.90 -23.68
N HIS A 257 1.01 7.72 -24.73
CA HIS A 257 1.00 9.17 -24.64
C HIS A 257 -0.44 9.74 -24.51
N PRO A 258 -0.62 10.89 -23.82
CA PRO A 258 -1.93 11.58 -23.69
C PRO A 258 -2.68 11.77 -25.02
N ALA A 259 -1.96 12.06 -26.11
CA ALA A 259 -2.56 12.26 -27.42
C ALA A 259 -3.12 10.97 -28.05
N THR A 260 -2.50 9.82 -27.78
CA THR A 260 -3.03 8.51 -28.20
C THR A 260 -4.26 8.13 -27.38
N ILE A 261 -4.24 8.35 -26.06
CA ILE A 261 -5.39 8.05 -25.20
C ILE A 261 -6.62 8.92 -25.53
N ARG A 262 -6.43 10.21 -25.86
CA ARG A 262 -7.53 11.06 -26.39
C ARG A 262 -8.05 10.56 -27.75
N ARG A 263 -7.21 10.01 -28.62
CA ARG A 263 -7.64 9.35 -29.87
C ARG A 263 -8.47 8.09 -29.59
N VAL A 264 -8.05 7.27 -28.62
CA VAL A 264 -8.79 6.06 -28.18
C VAL A 264 -10.17 6.42 -27.65
N LEU A 265 -10.30 7.44 -26.79
CA LEU A 265 -11.60 7.95 -26.31
C LEU A 265 -12.48 8.49 -27.45
N THR A 266 -11.88 9.20 -28.41
CA THR A 266 -12.59 9.74 -29.58
C THR A 266 -13.13 8.61 -30.47
N ASP A 267 -12.36 7.54 -30.69
CA ASP A 267 -12.81 6.37 -31.46
C ASP A 267 -13.86 5.55 -30.70
N TYR A 268 -13.75 5.45 -29.38
CA TYR A 268 -14.78 4.84 -28.54
C TYR A 268 -16.14 5.55 -28.68
N GLN A 269 -16.15 6.89 -28.69
CA GLN A 269 -17.36 7.66 -28.97
C GLN A 269 -17.91 7.40 -30.39
N LYS A 270 -17.05 7.30 -31.42
CA LYS A 270 -17.48 6.98 -32.79
C LYS A 270 -18.13 5.59 -32.88
N ILE A 271 -17.57 4.59 -32.20
CA ILE A 271 -18.14 3.23 -32.12
C ILE A 271 -19.52 3.27 -31.46
N LEU A 272 -19.67 3.94 -30.31
CA LEU A 272 -20.96 4.10 -29.63
C LEU A 272 -22.03 4.73 -30.54
N VAL A 273 -21.68 5.78 -31.28
CA VAL A 273 -22.57 6.43 -32.25
C VAL A 273 -22.90 5.52 -33.44
N ALA A 274 -21.95 4.73 -33.93
CA ALA A 274 -22.18 3.82 -35.04
C ALA A 274 -23.06 2.62 -34.64
N MET A 275 -22.84 2.04 -33.46
CA MET A 275 -23.70 0.97 -32.91
C MET A 275 -25.16 1.40 -32.78
N VAL A 276 -25.40 2.66 -32.37
CA VAL A 276 -26.75 3.26 -32.31
C VAL A 276 -27.34 3.46 -33.71
N LYS A 277 -26.54 3.89 -34.70
CA LYS A 277 -27.02 4.17 -36.06
C LYS A 277 -27.34 2.90 -36.86
N ASN A 278 -26.59 1.82 -36.68
CA ASN A 278 -26.87 0.54 -37.34
C ASN A 278 -26.47 -0.66 -36.45
N PRO A 279 -27.38 -1.17 -35.60
CA PRO A 279 -27.15 -2.39 -34.82
C PRO A 279 -26.97 -3.66 -35.66
N ALA A 280 -27.27 -3.63 -36.97
CA ALA A 280 -27.05 -4.74 -37.89
C ALA A 280 -25.70 -4.69 -38.63
N ALA A 281 -24.90 -3.64 -38.44
CA ALA A 281 -23.56 -3.52 -39.02
C ALA A 281 -22.62 -4.60 -38.47
N CYS A 282 -21.72 -5.11 -39.32
CA CYS A 282 -20.65 -6.02 -38.92
C CYS A 282 -19.52 -5.25 -38.21
N LEU A 283 -18.76 -5.92 -37.33
CA LEU A 283 -17.76 -5.24 -36.49
C LEU A 283 -16.69 -4.49 -37.28
N ASP A 284 -16.29 -5.01 -38.44
CA ASP A 284 -15.30 -4.39 -39.34
C ASP A 284 -15.78 -3.08 -40.00
N GLU A 285 -17.09 -2.89 -40.15
CA GLU A 285 -17.69 -1.70 -40.78
C GLU A 285 -17.63 -0.47 -39.86
N LEU A 286 -17.43 -0.69 -38.56
CA LEU A 286 -17.50 0.37 -37.55
C LEU A 286 -16.31 1.36 -37.66
N PRO A 287 -16.51 2.65 -37.36
CA PRO A 287 -15.50 3.68 -37.54
C PRO A 287 -14.44 3.68 -36.43
N VAL A 288 -13.19 3.43 -36.81
CA VAL A 288 -11.99 3.57 -35.97
C VAL A 288 -10.96 4.39 -36.74
N SER A 289 -10.22 5.29 -36.08
CA SER A 289 -9.18 6.06 -36.76
C SER A 289 -8.05 5.14 -37.22
N PRO A 290 -7.44 5.37 -38.41
CA PRO A 290 -6.23 4.67 -38.80
C PRO A 290 -5.17 4.86 -37.72
N GLN A 291 -4.83 3.80 -37.00
CA GLN A 291 -3.69 3.84 -36.10
C GLN A 291 -2.42 3.90 -36.96
N PRO A 292 -1.39 4.67 -36.57
CA PRO A 292 -0.08 4.45 -37.15
C PRO A 292 0.27 2.97 -36.92
N ARG A 293 0.54 2.23 -38.00
CA ARG A 293 1.10 0.88 -37.85
C ARG A 293 2.37 1.04 -37.04
N SER A 294 2.39 0.52 -35.81
CA SER A 294 3.57 0.62 -34.95
C SER A 294 4.70 -0.15 -35.62
N SER A 295 5.57 0.60 -36.32
CA SER A 295 6.84 0.15 -36.85
C SER A 295 7.90 0.07 -35.75
N ALA A 296 7.46 -0.29 -34.53
CA ALA A 296 8.15 -1.28 -33.72
C ALA A 296 8.27 -2.61 -34.52
N THR A 297 9.03 -2.56 -35.61
CA THR A 297 9.75 -3.70 -36.16
C THR A 297 10.32 -4.45 -34.98
N ARG A 298 9.93 -5.71 -34.81
CA ARG A 298 10.34 -6.51 -33.66
C ARG A 298 11.81 -6.93 -33.83
N THR A 299 12.71 -5.96 -33.69
CA THR A 299 14.12 -6.19 -33.39
C THR A 299 14.15 -7.15 -32.22
N THR A 300 14.72 -8.33 -32.42
CA THR A 300 14.95 -9.35 -31.40
C THR A 300 16.08 -8.95 -30.43
N GLN A 301 16.30 -7.66 -30.28
CA GLN A 301 17.01 -7.06 -29.17
C GLN A 301 16.02 -6.96 -28.01
N ALA A 302 16.09 -7.94 -27.11
CA ALA A 302 15.82 -7.65 -25.70
C ALA A 302 16.65 -6.41 -25.30
N PRO A 303 16.22 -5.59 -24.32
CA PRO A 303 17.10 -4.56 -23.77
C PRO A 303 18.42 -5.22 -23.38
N SER A 304 19.55 -4.60 -23.73
CA SER A 304 20.88 -5.19 -23.56
C SER A 304 21.26 -5.29 -22.08
N ARG A 305 20.69 -6.31 -21.42
CA ARG A 305 21.16 -6.83 -20.14
C ARG A 305 22.58 -7.34 -20.40
N ASN A 306 23.56 -6.50 -20.07
CA ASN A 306 24.97 -6.89 -20.01
C ASN A 306 25.13 -7.84 -18.81
N GLY A 307 24.77 -9.09 -19.06
CA GLY A 307 24.58 -10.14 -18.07
C GLY A 307 23.82 -11.28 -18.74
N VAL A 308 24.53 -12.38 -19.00
CA VAL A 308 23.92 -13.61 -19.53
C VAL A 308 22.82 -14.05 -18.58
N ALA A 309 21.64 -14.37 -19.10
CA ALA A 309 20.50 -14.79 -18.28
C ALA A 309 20.82 -16.11 -17.58
N ARG A 310 21.24 -16.02 -16.31
CA ARG A 310 21.54 -17.15 -15.43
C ARG A 310 20.24 -17.86 -15.07
N GLU A 311 20.21 -19.18 -15.17
CA GLU A 311 19.10 -19.94 -14.59
C GLU A 311 19.12 -19.81 -13.05
N PRO A 312 18.00 -19.45 -12.39
CA PRO A 312 17.94 -19.32 -10.94
C PRO A 312 18.27 -20.64 -10.24
N ASP A 313 19.17 -20.62 -9.26
CA ASP A 313 19.48 -21.82 -8.47
C ASP A 313 18.37 -22.16 -7.45
N ASP A 314 18.51 -23.28 -6.72
CA ASP A 314 17.49 -23.76 -5.78
C ASP A 314 17.09 -22.73 -4.71
N ILE A 315 18.02 -21.86 -4.30
CA ILE A 315 17.77 -20.81 -3.32
C ILE A 315 16.95 -19.70 -3.95
N GLU A 316 17.35 -19.22 -5.12
CA GLU A 316 16.63 -18.19 -5.88
C GLU A 316 15.24 -18.68 -6.30
N THR A 317 15.13 -19.91 -6.79
CA THR A 317 13.86 -20.55 -7.17
C THR A 317 12.88 -20.65 -6.00
N ARG A 318 13.36 -21.00 -4.79
CA ARG A 318 12.54 -20.97 -3.57
C ARG A 318 12.18 -19.54 -3.16
N LEU A 319 13.10 -18.58 -3.23
CA LEU A 319 12.82 -17.17 -2.94
C LEU A 319 11.77 -16.60 -3.91
N ILE A 320 11.90 -16.81 -5.22
CA ILE A 320 10.93 -16.41 -6.26
C ILE A 320 9.53 -16.97 -5.95
N LYS A 321 9.42 -18.19 -5.41
CA LYS A 321 8.12 -18.71 -4.93
C LYS A 321 7.64 -17.97 -3.68
N ILE A 322 8.47 -17.83 -2.65
CA ILE A 322 8.10 -17.19 -1.38
C ILE A 322 7.69 -15.72 -1.60
N TRP A 323 8.38 -15.00 -2.48
CA TRP A 323 8.08 -13.61 -2.82
C TRP A 323 6.74 -13.49 -3.53
N ARG A 324 6.48 -14.30 -4.56
CA ARG A 324 5.17 -14.34 -5.24
C ARG A 324 4.03 -14.64 -4.28
N ASP A 325 4.16 -15.68 -3.47
CA ASP A 325 3.16 -16.10 -2.48
C ASP A 325 2.86 -15.03 -1.40
N VAL A 326 3.77 -14.10 -1.14
CA VAL A 326 3.66 -13.10 -0.06
C VAL A 326 3.26 -11.72 -0.57
N LEU A 327 3.76 -11.33 -1.75
CA LEU A 327 3.42 -10.07 -2.42
C LEU A 327 2.15 -10.17 -3.27
N CYS A 328 1.69 -11.39 -3.57
CA CYS A 328 0.63 -11.69 -4.55
C CYS A 328 0.94 -11.22 -5.99
N VAL A 329 2.19 -10.83 -6.27
CA VAL A 329 2.73 -10.74 -7.63
C VAL A 329 3.09 -12.14 -8.13
N ARG A 330 3.18 -12.35 -9.45
CA ARG A 330 3.18 -13.71 -10.05
C ARG A 330 4.37 -14.07 -10.96
N LEU A 331 5.23 -13.10 -11.27
CA LEU A 331 6.62 -13.25 -11.68
C LEU A 331 7.44 -12.36 -10.74
N VAL A 332 8.63 -12.84 -10.41
CA VAL A 332 9.68 -12.12 -9.70
C VAL A 332 10.96 -12.58 -10.38
N ASP A 333 11.61 -11.68 -11.10
CA ASP A 333 12.93 -11.88 -11.70
C ASP A 333 14.02 -11.82 -10.62
N LEU A 334 15.23 -12.30 -10.93
CA LEU A 334 16.36 -12.30 -10.00
C LEU A 334 16.67 -10.92 -9.43
N HIS A 335 16.53 -9.89 -10.26
CA HIS A 335 16.84 -8.50 -9.93
C HIS A 335 15.59 -7.62 -9.66
N ASP A 336 14.39 -8.20 -9.53
CA ASP A 336 13.18 -7.42 -9.23
C ASP A 336 13.21 -6.91 -7.78
N ASN A 337 12.93 -5.62 -7.57
CA ASN A 337 12.99 -4.99 -6.26
C ASN A 337 11.72 -5.27 -5.43
N TYR A 338 11.90 -5.80 -4.21
CA TYR A 338 10.83 -6.18 -3.27
C TYR A 338 9.74 -5.11 -3.10
N PHE A 339 10.11 -3.83 -3.10
CA PHE A 339 9.21 -2.72 -2.84
C PHE A 339 8.64 -2.09 -4.12
N GLU A 340 9.33 -2.21 -5.27
CA GLU A 340 8.73 -1.88 -6.58
C GLU A 340 7.59 -2.87 -6.90
N LEU A 341 7.71 -4.11 -6.42
CA LEU A 341 6.66 -5.13 -6.43
C LEU A 341 5.56 -4.94 -5.34
N GLY A 342 5.46 -3.76 -4.73
CA GLY A 342 4.43 -3.45 -3.72
C GLY A 342 4.71 -3.98 -2.31
N GLY A 343 5.93 -4.42 -2.01
CA GLY A 343 6.33 -4.90 -0.69
C GLY A 343 6.20 -3.86 0.42
N THR A 344 5.72 -4.30 1.59
CA THR A 344 5.53 -3.46 2.79
C THR A 344 6.13 -4.12 4.03
N SER A 345 6.31 -3.37 5.11
CA SER A 345 6.89 -3.89 6.36
C SER A 345 6.11 -5.07 6.98
N LEU A 346 4.77 -5.11 6.86
CA LEU A 346 3.97 -6.25 7.30
C LEU A 346 4.13 -7.48 6.39
N LEU A 347 4.27 -7.26 5.08
CA LEU A 347 4.58 -8.34 4.14
C LEU A 347 6.01 -8.86 4.35
N ALA A 348 6.97 -8.00 4.70
CA ALA A 348 8.34 -8.38 5.02
C ALA A 348 8.42 -9.35 6.22
N VAL A 349 7.62 -9.12 7.28
CA VAL A 349 7.52 -10.06 8.42
C VAL A 349 7.03 -11.45 7.95
N ARG A 350 6.03 -11.51 7.06
CA ARG A 350 5.54 -12.77 6.50
C ARG A 350 6.55 -13.41 5.54
N LEU A 351 7.30 -12.60 4.78
CA LEU A 351 8.35 -13.05 3.88
C LEU A 351 9.48 -13.72 4.67
N PHE A 352 10.02 -13.03 5.67
CA PHE A 352 11.16 -13.51 6.45
C PHE A 352 10.80 -14.71 7.31
N SER A 353 9.59 -14.78 7.87
CA SER A 353 9.10 -16.00 8.54
C SER A 353 8.97 -17.20 7.59
N ARG A 354 8.60 -17.00 6.33
CA ARG A 354 8.62 -18.07 5.31
C ARG A 354 10.04 -18.45 4.89
N ILE A 355 10.98 -17.50 4.81
CA ILE A 355 12.40 -17.76 4.53
C ILE A 355 13.03 -18.58 5.66
N GLU A 356 12.82 -18.18 6.92
CA GLU A 356 13.22 -18.91 8.12
C GLU A 356 12.68 -20.35 8.09
N THR A 357 11.40 -20.52 7.76
CA THR A 357 10.75 -21.85 7.61
C THR A 357 11.33 -22.67 6.44
N ALA A 358 11.68 -22.04 5.32
CA ALA A 358 12.09 -22.74 4.09
C ALA A 358 13.59 -23.03 3.99
N PHE A 359 14.43 -22.30 4.72
CA PHE A 359 15.89 -22.40 4.67
C PHE A 359 16.55 -22.67 6.02
N ASN A 360 15.81 -22.62 7.13
CA ASN A 360 16.34 -22.72 8.50
C ASN A 360 17.44 -21.68 8.80
N VAL A 361 17.37 -20.51 8.16
CA VAL A 361 18.26 -19.35 8.39
C VAL A 361 17.40 -18.18 8.85
N LYS A 362 17.75 -17.62 10.00
CA LYS A 362 17.10 -16.42 10.54
C LYS A 362 17.83 -15.18 10.01
N LEU A 363 17.11 -14.32 9.29
CA LEU A 363 17.61 -13.05 8.78
C LEU A 363 16.92 -11.88 9.50
N PRO A 364 17.59 -10.75 9.75
CA PRO A 364 16.95 -9.55 10.27
C PRO A 364 16.15 -8.83 9.17
N LEU A 365 15.01 -8.23 9.52
CA LEU A 365 14.16 -7.52 8.56
C LEU A 365 14.86 -6.35 7.84
N SER A 366 15.94 -5.80 8.44
CA SER A 366 16.79 -4.78 7.83
C SER A 366 17.61 -5.27 6.64
N THR A 367 17.76 -6.58 6.45
CA THR A 367 18.38 -7.14 5.23
C THR A 367 17.67 -6.67 3.96
N LEU A 368 16.38 -6.32 4.01
CA LEU A 368 15.67 -5.71 2.87
C LEU A 368 16.12 -4.29 2.51
N PHE A 369 17.09 -3.69 3.18
CA PHE A 369 17.75 -2.46 2.68
C PHE A 369 19.01 -2.78 1.87
N GLU A 370 19.78 -3.76 2.32
CA GLU A 370 21.06 -4.21 1.74
C GLU A 370 20.88 -5.21 0.59
N ALA A 371 19.81 -6.01 0.65
CA ALA A 371 19.42 -7.00 -0.34
C ALA A 371 17.93 -6.80 -0.68
N GLN A 372 17.69 -6.01 -1.73
CA GLN A 372 16.36 -5.60 -2.16
C GLN A 372 15.78 -6.47 -3.27
N THR A 373 16.58 -7.38 -3.83
CA THR A 373 16.24 -8.30 -4.92
C THR A 373 16.36 -9.77 -4.48
N VAL A 374 15.89 -10.70 -5.31
CA VAL A 374 16.02 -12.15 -5.06
C VAL A 374 17.48 -12.59 -5.08
N GLU A 375 18.28 -12.10 -6.03
CA GLU A 375 19.69 -12.46 -6.20
C GLU A 375 20.54 -12.03 -5.00
N GLU A 376 20.39 -10.78 -4.56
CA GLU A 376 21.10 -10.26 -3.38
C GLU A 376 20.70 -11.04 -2.12
N LEU A 377 19.40 -11.33 -1.95
CA LEU A 377 18.90 -12.06 -0.78
C LEU A 377 19.33 -13.53 -0.81
N ALA A 378 19.44 -14.15 -1.99
CA ALA A 378 20.05 -15.45 -2.17
C ALA A 378 21.56 -15.41 -1.85
N HIS A 379 22.28 -14.35 -2.22
CA HIS A 379 23.68 -14.18 -1.85
C HIS A 379 23.84 -14.07 -0.32
N VAL A 380 22.95 -13.35 0.38
CA VAL A 380 22.94 -13.29 1.85
C VAL A 380 22.70 -14.69 2.46
N LEU A 381 21.75 -15.47 1.93
CA LEU A 381 21.52 -16.86 2.37
C LEU A 381 22.74 -17.76 2.11
N ARG A 382 23.38 -17.65 0.94
CA ARG A 382 24.59 -18.44 0.57
C ARG A 382 25.80 -18.14 1.47
N ARG A 383 25.95 -16.92 1.99
CA ARG A 383 27.07 -16.58 2.88
C ARG A 383 27.01 -17.29 4.23
N GLY A 384 25.80 -17.64 4.68
CA GLY A 384 25.56 -18.27 5.99
C GLY A 384 25.68 -17.28 7.15
N ASN A 385 24.72 -17.36 8.07
CA ASN A 385 24.67 -16.64 9.36
C ASN A 385 25.23 -15.19 9.33
N PRO A 386 24.48 -14.20 8.79
CA PRO A 386 24.91 -12.80 8.84
C PRO A 386 25.15 -12.34 10.29
N ALA A 387 26.09 -11.41 10.48
CA ALA A 387 26.40 -10.87 11.80
C ALA A 387 25.14 -10.27 12.48
N ALA A 388 25.09 -10.39 13.82
CA ALA A 388 23.91 -10.04 14.62
C ALA A 388 23.38 -8.63 14.29
N ALA A 389 22.09 -8.55 13.95
CA ALA A 389 21.40 -7.43 13.30
C ALA A 389 22.04 -6.04 13.57
N PRO A 390 22.58 -5.34 12.56
CA PRO A 390 23.22 -4.05 12.79
C PRO A 390 22.24 -3.03 13.37
N THR A 391 22.74 -2.19 14.27
CA THR A 391 21.94 -1.13 14.93
C THR A 391 21.80 0.09 14.03
N LEU A 392 22.85 0.44 13.28
CA LEU A 392 22.83 1.46 12.23
C LEU A 392 22.62 0.79 10.86
N ILE A 393 21.57 1.19 10.15
CA ILE A 393 21.16 0.65 8.85
C ILE A 393 21.32 1.72 7.77
N ALA A 394 21.99 1.39 6.67
CA ALA A 394 22.00 2.24 5.48
C ALA A 394 20.67 2.12 4.72
N ILE A 395 19.79 3.11 4.87
CA ILE A 395 18.50 3.15 4.13
C ILE A 395 18.73 3.69 2.71
N GLN A 396 19.56 4.73 2.61
CA GLN A 396 19.97 5.36 1.37
C GLN A 396 21.36 5.97 1.62
N PRO A 397 22.46 5.23 1.41
CA PRO A 397 23.81 5.69 1.78
C PRO A 397 24.42 6.71 0.82
N GLY A 398 23.89 6.82 -0.40
CA GLY A 398 24.39 7.75 -1.42
C GLY A 398 23.92 9.19 -1.21
N GLY A 399 24.72 10.12 -1.73
CA GLY A 399 24.44 11.56 -1.76
C GLY A 399 25.57 12.40 -1.18
N SER A 400 25.67 13.66 -1.63
CA SER A 400 26.71 14.60 -1.19
C SER A 400 26.32 15.38 0.07
N ARG A 401 25.03 15.40 0.42
CA ARG A 401 24.49 16.22 1.50
C ARG A 401 24.76 15.64 2.89
N PRO A 402 24.71 16.46 3.96
CA PRO A 402 24.91 15.98 5.34
C PRO A 402 23.95 14.85 5.71
N ARG A 403 24.49 13.82 6.36
CA ARG A 403 23.82 12.54 6.65
C ARG A 403 22.69 12.73 7.66
N PHE A 404 21.49 12.20 7.35
CA PHE A 404 20.33 12.29 8.24
C PHE A 404 20.06 10.94 8.94
N PHE A 405 19.91 10.97 10.26
CA PHE A 405 19.73 9.77 11.09
C PHE A 405 18.30 9.68 11.63
N CYS A 406 17.55 8.67 11.19
CA CYS A 406 16.17 8.38 11.58
C CYS A 406 16.10 7.28 12.66
N ILE A 407 15.67 7.62 13.88
CA ILE A 407 15.54 6.63 14.97
C ILE A 407 14.22 5.86 14.86
N HIS A 408 14.24 4.55 15.10
CA HIS A 408 13.06 3.69 15.04
C HIS A 408 11.83 4.20 15.81
N ALA A 409 10.64 3.91 15.28
CA ALA A 409 9.40 4.07 16.03
C ALA A 409 9.25 2.98 17.11
N ALA A 410 8.16 2.97 17.88
CA ALA A 410 7.94 1.97 18.93
C ALA A 410 8.06 0.50 18.44
N GLY A 411 7.76 0.21 17.18
CA GLY A 411 7.91 -1.12 16.55
C GLY A 411 9.35 -1.55 16.25
N GLY A 412 10.35 -0.78 16.69
CA GLY A 412 11.78 -1.13 16.69
C GLY A 412 12.50 -1.09 15.35
N ASN A 413 11.81 -1.37 14.24
CA ASN A 413 12.40 -1.40 12.90
C ASN A 413 12.37 -0.03 12.21
N VAL A 414 13.17 0.12 11.16
CA VAL A 414 13.34 1.39 10.42
C VAL A 414 12.75 1.37 9.00
N LEU A 415 12.05 0.29 8.61
CA LEU A 415 11.38 0.15 7.30
C LEU A 415 10.38 1.29 7.00
N ILE A 416 9.81 1.89 8.05
CA ILE A 416 8.89 3.02 7.96
C ILE A 416 9.49 4.27 7.27
N TYR A 417 10.82 4.41 7.23
CA TYR A 417 11.49 5.57 6.62
C TYR A 417 11.84 5.40 5.13
N ARG A 418 11.55 4.25 4.51
CA ARG A 418 11.87 4.02 3.08
C ARG A 418 11.16 5.01 2.15
N ALA A 419 9.87 5.28 2.39
CA ALA A 419 9.11 6.21 1.56
C ALA A 419 9.63 7.66 1.72
N LEU A 420 10.11 8.02 2.91
CA LEU A 420 10.77 9.30 3.17
C LEU A 420 12.09 9.42 2.40
N SER A 421 12.95 8.39 2.37
CA SER A 421 14.23 8.44 1.64
C SER A 421 14.02 8.72 0.14
N ARG A 422 13.03 8.03 -0.47
CA ARG A 422 12.69 8.20 -1.89
C ARG A 422 12.32 9.65 -2.23
N HIS A 423 11.51 10.31 -1.39
CA HIS A 423 11.10 11.70 -1.63
C HIS A 423 12.13 12.73 -1.17
N LEU A 424 13.04 12.37 -0.24
CA LEU A 424 14.27 13.14 0.00
C LEU A 424 15.16 13.15 -1.25
N GLY A 425 15.18 12.05 -2.01
CA GLY A 425 15.88 11.94 -3.30
C GLY A 425 17.36 11.54 -3.13
N PRO A 426 18.01 11.08 -4.21
CA PRO A 426 19.25 10.29 -4.14
C PRO A 426 20.49 11.05 -3.66
N ASP A 427 20.45 12.38 -3.60
CA ASP A 427 21.55 13.22 -3.11
C ASP A 427 21.50 13.46 -1.58
N GLN A 428 20.46 12.98 -0.90
CA GLN A 428 20.31 13.11 0.55
C GLN A 428 20.54 11.75 1.24
N PRO A 429 21.69 11.53 1.91
CA PRO A 429 21.94 10.29 2.62
C PRO A 429 21.00 10.14 3.83
N LEU A 430 20.45 8.93 4.00
CA LEU A 430 19.54 8.56 5.08
C LEU A 430 19.95 7.24 5.73
N TYR A 431 20.08 7.26 7.05
CA TYR A 431 20.42 6.10 7.87
C TYR A 431 19.35 5.87 8.94
N GLY A 432 19.05 4.60 9.24
CA GLY A 432 18.08 4.20 10.25
C GLY A 432 18.75 3.62 11.49
N LEU A 433 18.33 4.03 12.68
CA LEU A 433 18.76 3.41 13.95
C LEU A 433 17.68 2.44 14.45
N GLN A 434 18.00 1.14 14.43
CA GLN A 434 17.12 0.01 14.70
C GLN A 434 17.25 -0.51 16.14
N ALA A 435 16.16 -0.97 16.74
CA ALA A 435 16.15 -1.43 18.14
C ALA A 435 16.94 -2.73 18.37
N GLN A 436 17.80 -2.72 19.38
CA GLN A 436 18.46 -3.91 19.91
C GLN A 436 17.42 -4.95 20.39
N GLY A 437 17.64 -6.22 20.05
CA GLY A 437 16.79 -7.34 20.44
C GLY A 437 15.67 -7.69 19.45
N LEU A 438 15.60 -7.03 18.29
CA LEU A 438 14.80 -7.51 17.16
C LEU A 438 15.32 -8.83 16.56
N ASP A 439 16.59 -9.15 16.78
CA ASP A 439 17.17 -10.48 16.55
C ASP A 439 16.57 -11.56 17.47
N GLY A 440 16.01 -11.17 18.62
CA GLY A 440 15.54 -12.07 19.67
C GLY A 440 16.65 -12.73 20.49
N GLU A 441 17.91 -12.33 20.27
CA GLU A 441 19.11 -12.87 20.93
C GLU A 441 19.62 -11.89 22.00
N ARG A 442 19.68 -10.59 21.65
CA ARG A 442 20.12 -9.54 22.57
C ARG A 442 18.94 -9.03 23.40
N PRO A 443 19.13 -8.71 24.70
CA PRO A 443 18.06 -8.14 25.51
C PRO A 443 17.69 -6.74 25.00
N CYS A 444 16.39 -6.45 24.93
CA CYS A 444 15.90 -5.11 24.57
C CYS A 444 16.28 -4.10 25.65
N LEU A 445 16.74 -2.91 25.26
CA LEU A 445 16.98 -1.80 26.18
C LEU A 445 15.63 -1.31 26.75
N THR A 446 15.60 -0.91 28.01
CA THR A 446 14.35 -0.61 28.74
C THR A 446 14.16 0.87 29.09
N ARG A 447 15.14 1.71 28.75
CA ARG A 447 15.16 3.17 29.00
C ARG A 447 15.56 3.92 27.73
N VAL A 448 15.04 5.12 27.56
CA VAL A 448 15.35 5.99 26.42
C VAL A 448 16.80 6.48 26.50
N GLU A 449 17.29 6.73 27.72
CA GLU A 449 18.67 7.17 27.98
C GLU A 449 19.71 6.12 27.54
N ASP A 450 19.42 4.83 27.79
CA ASP A 450 20.28 3.72 27.40
C ASP A 450 20.23 3.49 25.88
N MET A 451 19.04 3.61 25.25
CA MET A 451 18.86 3.57 23.79
C MET A 451 19.64 4.69 23.10
N ALA A 452 19.52 5.93 23.60
CA ALA A 452 20.24 7.08 23.08
C ALA A 452 21.76 6.93 23.24
N ALA A 453 22.24 6.40 24.38
CA ALA A 453 23.66 6.17 24.61
C ALA A 453 24.25 5.12 23.64
N LEU A 454 23.49 4.05 23.36
CA LEU A 454 23.82 3.10 22.29
C LEU A 454 23.88 3.83 20.95
N TYR A 455 22.80 4.50 20.54
CA TYR A 455 22.71 5.09 19.19
C TYR A 455 23.70 6.22 18.95
N VAL A 456 24.02 7.04 19.97
CA VAL A 456 25.11 8.03 19.89
C VAL A 456 26.45 7.33 19.64
N ARG A 457 26.75 6.20 20.30
CA ARG A 457 27.98 5.44 20.03
C ARG A 457 28.02 4.92 18.60
N GLU A 458 26.94 4.32 18.10
CA GLU A 458 26.90 3.75 16.75
C GLU A 458 27.06 4.84 15.67
N ILE A 459 26.36 5.99 15.78
CA ILE A 459 26.55 7.06 14.80
C ILE A 459 27.93 7.70 14.90
N ARG A 460 28.55 7.77 16.10
CA ARG A 460 29.91 8.33 16.25
C ARG A 460 31.03 7.43 15.74
N GLN A 461 30.78 6.13 15.56
CA GLN A 461 31.69 5.25 14.81
C GLN A 461 31.64 5.51 13.30
N PHE A 462 30.53 6.07 12.80
CA PHE A 462 30.30 6.30 11.36
C PHE A 462 30.51 7.76 10.93
N GLN A 463 30.22 8.71 11.83
CA GLN A 463 30.44 10.14 11.70
C GLN A 463 30.92 10.65 13.09
N PRO A 464 32.23 10.81 13.33
CA PRO A 464 32.76 11.11 14.67
C PRO A 464 32.34 12.45 15.29
N HIS A 465 32.03 13.43 14.43
CA HIS A 465 31.73 14.82 14.79
C HIS A 465 30.50 15.40 14.10
N GLY A 466 29.86 16.38 14.74
CA GLY A 466 28.73 17.12 14.20
C GLY A 466 29.11 18.13 13.09
N PRO A 467 28.12 18.82 12.48
CA PRO A 467 26.72 18.84 12.91
C PRO A 467 25.94 17.56 12.59
N TYR A 468 25.26 17.00 13.59
CA TYR A 468 24.33 15.88 13.39
C TYR A 468 22.96 16.39 12.95
N LEU A 469 22.35 15.71 11.97
CA LEU A 469 20.94 15.85 11.62
C LEU A 469 20.18 14.62 12.14
N LEU A 470 19.37 14.81 13.18
CA LEU A 470 18.63 13.75 13.85
C LEU A 470 17.13 13.91 13.62
N GLY A 471 16.41 12.80 13.48
CA GLY A 471 14.96 12.82 13.57
C GLY A 471 14.33 11.48 13.88
N GLY A 472 13.03 11.48 14.14
CA GLY A 472 12.30 10.25 14.37
C GLY A 472 10.81 10.43 14.60
N TYR A 473 10.07 9.36 14.32
CA TYR A 473 8.62 9.31 14.40
C TYR A 473 8.14 8.64 15.68
N CYS A 474 7.13 9.25 16.31
CA CYS A 474 6.60 8.83 17.61
C CYS A 474 7.75 8.65 18.63
N LEU A 475 7.95 7.47 19.23
CA LEU A 475 9.08 7.21 20.13
C LEU A 475 10.46 7.59 19.55
N GLY A 476 10.65 7.46 18.24
CA GLY A 476 11.93 7.78 17.60
C GLY A 476 12.35 9.23 17.85
N GLY A 477 11.41 10.17 17.84
CA GLY A 477 11.66 11.57 18.16
C GLY A 477 12.05 11.79 19.64
N THR A 478 11.41 11.07 20.56
CA THR A 478 11.76 11.10 21.99
C THR A 478 13.19 10.60 22.23
N ILE A 479 13.63 9.57 21.51
CA ILE A 479 15.02 9.09 21.58
C ILE A 479 15.98 10.07 20.90
N ALA A 480 15.62 10.62 19.73
CA ALA A 480 16.42 11.63 19.02
C ALA A 480 16.71 12.88 19.89
N LEU A 481 15.74 13.28 20.72
CA LEU A 481 15.92 14.35 21.70
C LEU A 481 16.96 14.01 22.79
N GLU A 482 16.89 12.82 23.39
CA GLU A 482 17.89 12.38 24.38
C GLU A 482 19.27 12.22 23.72
N MET A 483 19.35 11.71 22.49
CA MET A 483 20.59 11.67 21.71
C MET A 483 21.18 13.09 21.53
N ALA A 484 20.34 14.08 21.17
CA ALA A 484 20.78 15.46 21.02
C ALA A 484 21.25 16.09 22.36
N GLN A 485 20.62 15.72 23.48
CA GLN A 485 21.06 16.12 24.83
C GLN A 485 22.41 15.48 25.19
N GLN A 486 22.61 14.20 24.88
CA GLN A 486 23.87 13.49 25.14
C GLN A 486 25.02 13.97 24.25
N LEU A 487 24.75 14.25 22.96
CA LEU A 487 25.72 14.84 22.03
C LEU A 487 26.16 16.23 22.49
N ARG A 488 25.23 17.15 22.80
CA ARG A 488 25.60 18.48 23.31
C ARG A 488 26.35 18.43 24.63
N LYS A 489 26.08 17.44 25.50
CA LYS A 489 26.90 17.19 26.72
C LYS A 489 28.32 16.72 26.40
N GLN A 490 28.56 16.14 25.23
CA GLN A 490 29.87 15.77 24.69
C GLN A 490 30.49 16.89 23.84
N ASN A 491 29.97 18.13 23.92
CA ASN A 491 30.34 19.29 23.11
C ASN A 491 30.10 19.15 21.58
N GLU A 492 29.31 18.16 21.17
CA GLU A 492 28.97 17.93 19.76
C GLU A 492 27.79 18.81 19.30
N SER A 493 27.84 19.28 18.05
CA SER A 493 26.82 20.15 17.46
C SER A 493 25.67 19.35 16.84
N VAL A 494 24.43 19.79 17.06
CA VAL A 494 23.23 19.22 16.45
C VAL A 494 22.55 20.33 15.65
N GLY A 495 22.57 20.19 14.32
CA GLY A 495 22.10 21.21 13.37
C GLY A 495 20.60 21.12 13.07
N LEU A 496 20.02 19.92 13.22
CA LEU A 496 18.57 19.69 13.09
C LEU A 496 18.14 18.58 14.04
N LEU A 497 17.03 18.82 14.75
CA LEU A 497 16.33 17.82 15.58
C LEU A 497 14.86 17.81 15.14
N ALA A 498 14.52 16.87 14.25
CA ALA A 498 13.21 16.77 13.61
C ALA A 498 12.33 15.72 14.31
N LEU A 499 11.26 16.16 14.96
CA LEU A 499 10.29 15.30 15.61
C LEU A 499 9.09 15.10 14.70
N PHE A 500 8.78 13.86 14.31
CA PHE A 500 7.61 13.55 13.48
C PHE A 500 6.51 12.98 14.40
N ASP A 501 5.40 13.70 14.56
CA ASP A 501 4.27 13.35 15.46
C ASP A 501 4.72 12.75 16.82
N THR A 502 5.54 13.53 17.55
CA THR A 502 6.18 13.09 18.79
C THR A 502 5.53 13.76 20.00
N MET A 503 4.76 13.00 20.77
CA MET A 503 4.15 13.46 22.02
C MET A 503 5.18 13.63 23.15
N ASN A 504 4.99 14.64 24.00
CA ASN A 504 5.80 14.87 25.19
C ASN A 504 5.30 14.00 26.37
N TRP A 505 5.67 12.71 26.37
CA TRP A 505 5.24 11.71 27.35
C TRP A 505 5.45 12.11 28.82
N SER A 506 6.43 12.97 29.12
CA SER A 506 6.68 13.46 30.48
C SER A 506 5.48 14.22 31.08
N ARG A 507 4.70 14.92 30.24
CA ARG A 507 3.49 15.64 30.68
C ARG A 507 2.32 14.73 30.99
N VAL A 508 2.28 13.51 30.43
CA VAL A 508 1.31 12.47 30.79
C VAL A 508 1.49 12.05 32.26
N ARG A 509 2.74 12.08 32.77
CA ARG A 509 3.05 11.78 34.18
C ARG A 509 2.49 12.84 35.15
N THR A 510 2.40 14.10 34.73
CA THR A 510 1.85 15.21 35.53
C THR A 510 0.31 15.35 35.46
N LEU A 511 -0.38 14.58 34.61
CA LEU A 511 -1.85 14.61 34.54
C LEU A 511 -2.52 14.21 35.87
N SER A 512 -3.73 14.72 36.10
CA SER A 512 -4.60 14.32 37.22
C SER A 512 -5.00 12.83 37.12
N LEU A 513 -5.60 12.28 38.18
CA LEU A 513 -6.13 10.91 38.16
C LEU A 513 -7.14 10.69 37.01
N TRP A 514 -8.01 11.67 36.77
CA TRP A 514 -8.95 11.67 35.64
C TRP A 514 -8.24 11.79 34.28
N GLY A 515 -7.22 12.65 34.16
CA GLY A 515 -6.40 12.73 32.93
C GLY A 515 -5.67 11.41 32.62
N LYS A 516 -5.13 10.75 33.66
CA LYS A 516 -4.52 9.42 33.57
C LYS A 516 -5.53 8.33 33.21
N ALA A 517 -6.77 8.41 33.69
CA ALA A 517 -7.86 7.53 33.28
C ALA A 517 -8.25 7.74 31.81
N ARG A 518 -8.46 9.00 31.38
CA ARG A 518 -8.74 9.36 29.98
C ARG A 518 -7.64 8.88 29.04
N HIS A 519 -6.37 9.13 29.39
CA HIS A 519 -5.22 8.67 28.61
C HIS A 519 -5.12 7.13 28.56
N ARG A 520 -5.38 6.41 29.67
CA ARG A 520 -5.46 4.95 29.67
C ARG A 520 -6.58 4.42 28.77
N GLY A 521 -7.75 5.07 28.78
CA GLY A 521 -8.87 4.75 27.87
C GLY A 521 -8.51 4.99 26.41
N TRP A 522 -7.92 6.15 26.08
CA TRP A 522 -7.48 6.49 24.73
C TRP A 522 -6.39 5.52 24.22
N ARG A 523 -5.42 5.17 25.07
CA ARG A 523 -4.40 4.14 24.76
C ARG A 523 -5.02 2.75 24.62
N LEU A 524 -6.07 2.40 25.37
CA LEU A 524 -6.83 1.16 25.17
C LEU A 524 -7.56 1.16 23.82
N ILE A 525 -8.16 2.28 23.41
CA ILE A 525 -8.80 2.46 22.10
C ILE A 525 -7.76 2.35 20.97
N PHE A 526 -6.61 3.01 21.09
CA PHE A 526 -5.51 2.92 20.14
C PHE A 526 -4.95 1.48 20.04
N HIS A 527 -4.78 0.78 21.17
CA HIS A 527 -4.40 -0.63 21.17
C HIS A 527 -5.49 -1.52 20.57
N ALA A 528 -6.77 -1.22 20.77
CA ALA A 528 -7.89 -1.93 20.16
C ALA A 528 -7.95 -1.70 18.65
N GLN A 529 -7.74 -0.49 18.16
CA GLN A 529 -7.65 -0.16 16.73
C GLN A 529 -6.49 -0.90 16.05
N ASN A 530 -5.29 -0.85 16.64
CA ASN A 530 -4.14 -1.59 16.12
C ASN A 530 -4.34 -3.12 16.18
N PHE A 531 -4.98 -3.64 17.25
CA PHE A 531 -5.39 -5.05 17.31
C PHE A 531 -6.42 -5.38 16.24
N MET A 532 -7.38 -4.48 15.94
CA MET A 532 -8.41 -4.66 14.92
C MET A 532 -7.84 -4.76 13.50
N LEU A 533 -6.68 -4.14 13.22
CA LEU A 533 -5.96 -4.25 11.94
C LEU A 533 -5.31 -5.63 11.68
N LEU A 534 -5.10 -6.46 12.71
CA LEU A 534 -4.55 -7.81 12.54
C LEU A 534 -5.56 -8.76 11.88
N LYS A 535 -5.12 -9.67 10.98
CA LYS A 535 -6.01 -10.69 10.39
C LYS A 535 -6.46 -11.68 11.47
N PHE A 536 -7.60 -12.36 11.30
CA PHE A 536 -8.18 -13.24 12.32
C PHE A 536 -7.22 -14.33 12.85
N LYS A 537 -6.43 -14.98 11.97
CA LYS A 537 -5.38 -15.92 12.40
C LYS A 537 -4.27 -15.23 13.20
N GLU A 538 -3.89 -14.00 12.85
CA GLU A 538 -2.87 -13.20 13.55
C GLU A 538 -3.38 -12.69 14.91
N LYS A 539 -4.67 -12.32 15.01
CA LYS A 539 -5.35 -12.03 16.28
C LYS A 539 -5.35 -13.25 17.20
N ILE A 540 -5.64 -14.44 16.67
CA ILE A 540 -5.60 -15.70 17.44
C ILE A 540 -4.17 -16.03 17.86
N THR A 541 -3.17 -15.92 16.97
CA THR A 541 -1.76 -16.13 17.34
C THR A 541 -1.32 -15.12 18.41
N PHE A 542 -1.62 -13.83 18.25
CA PHE A 542 -1.29 -12.78 19.22
C PHE A 542 -2.00 -13.00 20.57
N LEU A 543 -3.29 -13.33 20.60
CA LEU A 543 -4.01 -13.66 21.84
C LEU A 543 -3.46 -14.94 22.48
N ARG A 544 -3.15 -15.96 21.68
CA ARG A 544 -2.55 -17.22 22.15
C ARG A 544 -1.15 -17.01 22.68
N GLU A 545 -0.31 -16.19 22.04
CA GLU A 545 1.03 -15.80 22.49
C GLU A 545 0.97 -14.87 23.72
N LYS A 546 -0.04 -14.01 23.84
CA LYS A 546 -0.27 -13.15 25.00
C LYS A 546 -0.79 -13.94 26.21
N LEU A 547 -1.69 -14.90 26.00
CA LEU A 547 -2.10 -15.87 27.01
C LEU A 547 -0.94 -16.80 27.39
N ARG A 548 -0.17 -17.27 26.40
CA ARG A 548 1.01 -18.11 26.61
C ARG A 548 2.09 -17.36 27.39
N THR A 549 2.39 -16.10 27.08
CA THR A 549 3.34 -15.29 27.89
C THR A 549 2.80 -14.89 29.27
N LEU A 550 1.48 -14.85 29.48
CA LEU A 550 0.88 -14.71 30.82
C LEU A 550 1.01 -16.01 31.64
N HIS A 551 0.72 -17.15 31.00
CA HIS A 551 0.85 -18.50 31.55
C HIS A 551 2.31 -18.91 31.75
N ASP A 552 3.21 -18.44 30.90
CA ASP A 552 4.66 -18.64 31.00
C ASP A 552 5.26 -17.69 32.01
N ARG A 553 4.66 -16.53 32.31
CA ARG A 553 5.04 -15.71 33.48
C ARG A 553 4.67 -16.38 34.81
N THR A 554 3.51 -17.03 34.90
CA THR A 554 3.11 -17.78 36.10
C THR A 554 3.81 -19.15 36.19
N ARG A 555 4.11 -19.79 35.05
CA ARG A 555 5.03 -20.94 35.00
C ARG A 555 6.48 -20.55 35.26
N LEU A 556 6.97 -19.35 34.91
CA LEU A 556 8.35 -18.95 35.22
C LEU A 556 8.58 -18.96 36.73
N TRP A 557 7.64 -18.42 37.52
CA TRP A 557 7.79 -18.42 38.99
C TRP A 557 7.80 -19.83 39.60
N ARG A 558 7.08 -20.80 39.02
CA ARG A 558 7.14 -22.22 39.45
C ARG A 558 8.34 -22.98 38.84
N GLY A 559 8.72 -22.64 37.62
CA GLY A 559 9.74 -23.30 36.80
C GLY A 559 11.16 -22.79 37.03
N ILE A 560 11.35 -21.59 37.58
CA ILE A 560 12.65 -21.14 38.11
C ILE A 560 13.00 -21.90 39.39
N TRP A 561 11.99 -22.37 40.14
CA TRP A 561 12.18 -23.20 41.33
C TRP A 561 12.52 -24.65 40.97
N LEU A 562 11.75 -25.31 40.09
CA LEU A 562 12.06 -26.68 39.63
C LEU A 562 13.20 -26.76 38.60
N GLY A 563 13.30 -25.80 37.67
CA GLY A 563 14.28 -25.80 36.57
C GLY A 563 15.72 -25.51 36.99
N ARG A 564 15.95 -25.08 38.24
CA ARG A 564 17.29 -25.09 38.86
C ARG A 564 17.82 -26.50 39.15
N LEU A 565 16.97 -27.53 39.03
CA LEU A 565 17.27 -28.90 39.44
C LEU A 565 17.45 -29.87 38.25
N MET A 566 16.90 -29.56 37.05
CA MET A 566 17.00 -30.44 35.88
C MET A 566 17.11 -29.69 34.54
N GLN A 567 18.25 -29.91 33.87
CA GLN A 567 18.54 -29.80 32.42
C GLN A 567 18.28 -28.44 31.71
N GLY A 568 19.33 -27.92 31.07
CA GLY A 568 19.29 -26.65 30.33
C GLY A 568 19.22 -26.81 28.81
N GLN A 569 18.11 -26.39 28.20
CA GLN A 569 18.04 -25.96 26.80
C GLN A 569 17.16 -24.70 26.68
N PRO A 570 17.52 -23.72 25.82
CA PRO A 570 16.73 -22.52 25.61
C PRO A 570 15.55 -22.75 24.65
N LEU A 571 14.39 -22.17 24.97
CA LEU A 571 13.20 -22.17 24.09
C LEU A 571 13.27 -21.02 23.08
N THR A 572 13.13 -21.32 21.80
CA THR A 572 13.10 -20.32 20.72
C THR A 572 11.76 -19.56 20.67
N LYS A 573 11.83 -18.22 20.57
CA LYS A 573 10.67 -17.33 20.43
C LYS A 573 10.27 -17.11 18.97
N SER A 574 8.98 -16.94 18.70
CA SER A 574 8.48 -16.61 17.36
C SER A 574 8.81 -15.16 16.96
N PRO A 575 8.99 -14.84 15.65
CA PRO A 575 9.18 -13.47 15.20
C PRO A 575 8.05 -12.49 15.59
N THR A 576 6.80 -12.97 15.65
CA THR A 576 5.64 -12.16 16.08
C THR A 576 5.71 -11.82 17.57
N SER A 577 6.12 -12.76 18.42
CA SER A 577 6.27 -12.52 19.85
C SER A 577 7.39 -11.51 20.15
N ILE A 578 8.51 -11.57 19.41
CA ILE A 578 9.63 -10.63 19.55
C ILE A 578 9.21 -9.20 19.20
N LEU A 579 8.51 -9.00 18.08
CA LEU A 579 7.99 -7.67 17.69
C LEU A 579 7.02 -7.09 18.73
N ALA A 580 6.13 -7.93 19.30
CA ALA A 580 5.21 -7.51 20.36
C ALA A 580 5.92 -7.19 21.68
N GLU A 581 6.99 -7.92 22.02
CA GLU A 581 7.80 -7.70 23.21
C GLU A 581 8.63 -6.41 23.11
N VAL A 582 9.33 -6.21 21.98
CA VAL A 582 10.04 -4.96 21.65
C VAL A 582 9.09 -3.76 21.75
N TRP A 583 7.91 -3.84 21.12
CA TRP A 583 6.91 -2.76 21.17
C TRP A 583 6.45 -2.47 22.61
N GLY A 584 6.13 -3.52 23.37
CA GLY A 584 5.70 -3.40 24.76
C GLY A 584 6.82 -3.00 25.73
N ILE A 585 8.10 -3.09 25.37
CA ILE A 585 9.23 -2.53 26.13
C ILE A 585 9.43 -1.06 25.77
N ASN A 586 9.49 -0.76 24.47
CA ASN A 586 9.65 0.59 23.92
C ASN A 586 8.56 1.58 24.41
N ASP A 587 7.30 1.16 24.40
CA ASP A 587 6.16 1.95 24.91
C ASP A 587 6.24 2.18 26.45
N ARG A 588 6.89 1.28 27.20
CA ARG A 588 7.19 1.51 28.63
C ARG A 588 8.39 2.42 28.85
N ALA A 589 9.43 2.34 28.01
CA ALA A 589 10.57 3.26 28.05
C ALA A 589 10.10 4.70 27.80
N ALA A 590 9.23 4.90 26.80
CA ALA A 590 8.62 6.19 26.47
C ALA A 590 7.91 6.86 27.67
N LEU A 591 7.08 6.10 28.39
CA LEU A 591 6.28 6.58 29.52
C LEU A 591 7.09 6.85 30.80
N ASN A 592 8.27 6.24 30.93
CA ASN A 592 9.16 6.42 32.07
C ASN A 592 10.19 7.54 31.84
N TYR A 593 10.43 7.95 30.60
CA TYR A 593 11.40 8.97 30.23
C TYR A 593 10.97 10.38 30.69
N ALA A 594 11.96 11.17 31.14
CA ALA A 594 11.81 12.57 31.49
C ALA A 594 12.94 13.38 30.82
N PRO A 595 12.63 14.23 29.82
CA PRO A 595 13.63 15.03 29.14
C PRO A 595 14.20 16.11 30.05
N LYS A 596 15.49 16.39 29.88
CA LYS A 596 16.18 17.52 30.53
C LYS A 596 15.98 18.78 29.65
N PRO A 597 16.24 20.00 30.15
CA PRO A 597 16.27 21.18 29.30
C PRO A 597 17.29 21.03 28.15
N TYR A 598 16.90 21.39 26.94
CA TYR A 598 17.73 21.30 25.73
C TYR A 598 17.90 22.69 25.11
N PRO A 599 19.12 23.26 25.10
CA PRO A 599 19.40 24.62 24.63
C PRO A 599 19.51 24.72 23.08
N GLY A 600 18.79 23.87 22.37
CA GLY A 600 18.66 23.92 20.91
C GLY A 600 17.21 24.20 20.49
N VAL A 601 16.97 24.16 19.19
CA VAL A 601 15.60 24.23 18.62
C VAL A 601 15.14 22.81 18.27
N ILE A 602 13.89 22.52 18.60
CA ILE A 602 13.13 21.35 18.15
C ILE A 602 12.32 21.76 16.93
N THR A 603 12.46 21.05 15.81
CA THR A 603 11.57 21.19 14.65
C THR A 603 10.50 20.12 14.73
N ASP A 604 9.27 20.50 15.05
CA ASP A 604 8.17 19.59 15.36
C ASP A 604 7.15 19.55 14.20
N PHE A 605 7.15 18.42 13.50
CA PHE A 605 6.28 18.15 12.36
C PHE A 605 4.98 17.50 12.85
N ARG A 606 3.85 18.18 12.66
CA ARG A 606 2.53 17.79 13.17
C ARG A 606 1.48 17.71 12.06
N PRO A 607 0.53 16.76 12.12
CA PRO A 607 -0.69 16.82 11.32
C PRO A 607 -1.54 18.05 11.68
N MET A 608 -2.31 18.55 10.70
CA MET A 608 -3.25 19.66 10.89
C MET A 608 -4.28 19.37 11.99
N ARG A 609 -4.74 20.42 12.67
CA ARG A 609 -5.67 20.36 13.82
C ARG A 609 -6.99 19.62 13.55
N GLN A 610 -7.41 19.51 12.30
CA GLN A 610 -8.60 18.73 11.89
C GLN A 610 -8.39 17.21 11.92
N TYR A 611 -7.13 16.74 11.98
CA TYR A 611 -6.77 15.32 12.04
C TYR A 611 -6.22 14.88 13.41
N ALA A 612 -6.07 15.80 14.37
CA ALA A 612 -5.52 15.52 15.69
C ALA A 612 -5.98 16.50 16.78
N GLU A 613 -6.46 15.96 17.91
CA GLU A 613 -6.89 16.70 19.10
C GLU A 613 -5.71 17.29 19.93
N TYR A 614 -4.74 17.95 19.30
CA TYR A 614 -3.61 18.59 20.01
C TYR A 614 -4.00 19.87 20.78
N ALA A 615 -5.18 19.91 21.38
CA ALA A 615 -5.65 21.00 22.24
C ALA A 615 -5.00 20.97 23.64
N GLY A 616 -4.52 19.81 24.09
CA GLY A 616 -3.93 19.63 25.41
C GLY A 616 -2.49 20.16 25.53
N PRO A 617 -2.07 20.66 26.71
CA PRO A 617 -0.68 21.09 26.95
C PRO A 617 0.32 19.92 26.89
N GLU A 618 -0.16 18.69 26.99
CA GLU A 618 0.59 17.43 26.94
C GLU A 618 1.35 17.17 25.62
N VAL A 619 1.07 17.94 24.56
CA VAL A 619 1.74 17.80 23.26
C VAL A 619 2.93 18.76 23.10
N LYS A 620 3.06 19.81 23.91
CA LYS A 620 4.08 20.87 23.66
C LYS A 620 5.46 20.51 24.23
N TRP A 621 6.51 20.98 23.54
CA TRP A 621 7.91 20.87 23.97
C TRP A 621 8.46 22.17 24.58
N ASP A 622 7.58 23.17 24.79
CA ASP A 622 7.87 24.50 25.33
C ASP A 622 8.56 24.53 26.70
N CYS A 623 8.39 23.52 27.56
CA CYS A 623 9.14 23.39 28.82
C CYS A 623 10.46 22.62 28.70
N VAL A 624 10.88 22.27 27.48
CA VAL A 624 12.08 21.46 27.20
C VAL A 624 13.05 22.22 26.31
N ALA A 625 12.57 22.87 25.25
CA ALA A 625 13.39 23.58 24.27
C ALA A 625 12.58 24.70 23.57
N ALA A 626 13.29 25.54 22.80
CA ALA A 626 12.64 26.35 21.78
C ALA A 626 12.07 25.44 20.67
N GLN A 627 10.92 25.80 20.08
CA GLN A 627 10.17 24.94 19.18
C GLN A 627 9.75 25.67 17.90
N GLU A 628 10.15 25.16 16.74
CA GLU A 628 9.63 25.54 15.42
C GLU A 628 8.57 24.51 15.01
N ILE A 629 7.34 24.94 14.70
CA ILE A 629 6.22 24.04 14.42
C ILE A 629 5.92 24.01 12.92
N VAL A 630 6.07 22.83 12.31
CA VAL A 630 5.75 22.58 10.91
C VAL A 630 4.43 21.79 10.86
N THR A 631 3.38 22.41 10.34
CA THR A 631 2.05 21.75 10.24
C THR A 631 1.83 21.21 8.84
N LEU A 632 1.44 19.94 8.73
CA LEU A 632 1.29 19.20 7.47
C LEU A 632 -0.15 18.68 7.28
N PRO A 633 -0.68 18.61 6.04
CA PRO A 633 -2.06 18.19 5.74
C PRO A 633 -2.26 16.66 5.81
N VAL A 634 -1.66 16.02 6.81
CA VAL A 634 -1.58 14.56 6.99
C VAL A 634 -2.39 14.14 8.22
N TYR A 635 -2.65 12.84 8.39
CA TYR A 635 -3.17 12.29 9.65
C TYR A 635 -2.02 11.67 10.49
N PRO A 636 -2.14 11.59 11.84
CA PRO A 636 -1.09 11.11 12.75
C PRO A 636 -0.34 9.85 12.26
N ALA A 637 -1.07 8.74 12.12
CA ALA A 637 -0.52 7.45 11.67
C ALA A 637 -0.13 7.39 10.18
N GLY A 638 -0.30 8.48 9.43
CA GLY A 638 -0.10 8.55 7.98
C GLY A 638 1.14 9.33 7.55
N MET A 639 1.82 10.05 8.44
CA MET A 639 2.88 11.01 8.09
C MET A 639 4.09 10.40 7.34
N LEU A 640 4.32 9.08 7.47
CA LEU A 640 5.37 8.33 6.76
C LEU A 640 4.82 7.37 5.68
N LEU A 641 3.54 7.47 5.33
CA LEU A 641 2.88 6.66 4.29
C LEU A 641 2.60 7.50 3.04
N GLU A 642 2.52 6.87 1.87
CA GLU A 642 2.05 7.53 0.65
C GLU A 642 0.55 7.90 0.76
N PRO A 643 0.11 9.02 0.16
CA PRO A 643 0.91 10.06 -0.48
C PRO A 643 1.56 11.04 0.51
N PHE A 644 1.06 11.12 1.75
CA PHE A 644 1.35 12.14 2.78
C PHE A 644 2.83 12.35 3.12
N VAL A 645 3.65 11.30 2.99
CA VAL A 645 5.11 11.36 3.17
C VAL A 645 5.82 12.29 2.18
N ARG A 646 5.17 12.64 1.05
CA ARG A 646 5.63 13.70 0.12
C ARG A 646 5.68 15.07 0.80
N ASP A 647 4.64 15.42 1.56
CA ASP A 647 4.56 16.70 2.27
C ASP A 647 5.60 16.76 3.40
N LEU A 648 5.78 15.66 4.14
CA LEU A 648 6.84 15.54 5.14
C LEU A 648 8.21 15.73 4.48
N ALA A 649 8.51 15.03 3.39
CA ALA A 649 9.80 15.12 2.71
C ALA A 649 10.06 16.53 2.15
N ALA A 650 9.07 17.17 1.54
CA ALA A 650 9.18 18.52 1.01
C ALA A 650 9.40 19.57 2.12
N ALA A 651 8.79 19.40 3.29
CA ALA A 651 9.02 20.27 4.44
C ALA A 651 10.37 19.97 5.13
N LEU A 652 10.75 18.70 5.25
CA LEU A 652 12.02 18.28 5.84
C LEU A 652 13.22 18.75 5.00
N LYS A 653 13.14 18.70 3.66
CA LYS A 653 14.14 19.31 2.75
C LYS A 653 14.42 20.76 3.12
N LYS A 654 13.38 21.60 3.16
CA LYS A 654 13.50 23.02 3.53
C LYS A 654 14.17 23.23 4.89
N CYS A 655 13.93 22.34 5.86
CA CYS A 655 14.59 22.39 7.16
C CYS A 655 16.07 22.00 7.07
N ILE A 656 16.42 20.96 6.31
CA ILE A 656 17.82 20.56 6.07
C ILE A 656 18.57 21.65 5.29
N ASP A 657 17.97 22.24 4.25
CA ASP A 657 18.55 23.34 3.46
C ASP A 657 18.80 24.59 4.34
N LYS A 658 17.84 24.94 5.21
CA LYS A 658 17.97 25.99 6.23
C LYS A 658 19.11 25.71 7.21
N THR A 659 19.26 24.48 7.68
CA THR A 659 20.41 24.08 8.51
C THR A 659 21.72 24.12 7.71
N HIS A 660 21.72 23.74 6.43
CA HIS A 660 22.93 23.70 5.61
C HIS A 660 23.51 25.10 5.35
N SER A 661 22.66 26.09 5.08
CA SER A 661 23.09 27.48 4.87
C SER A 661 23.55 28.17 6.16
N VAL A 662 23.03 27.75 7.33
CA VAL A 662 23.43 28.29 8.64
C VAL A 662 24.68 27.61 9.22
N CYS A 663 24.86 26.30 9.00
CA CYS A 663 25.96 25.53 9.58
C CYS A 663 27.20 25.39 8.68
N GLY A 664 27.14 25.79 7.40
CA GLY A 664 28.32 25.96 6.55
C GLY A 664 29.14 24.69 6.29
N PHE A 665 28.49 23.54 6.13
CA PHE A 665 29.15 22.26 5.81
C PHE A 665 30.07 22.42 4.59
N HIS A 666 31.36 22.19 4.79
CA HIS A 666 32.35 22.14 3.71
C HIS A 666 32.51 20.68 3.24
N ASN A 667 32.54 20.47 1.92
CA ASN A 667 32.78 19.15 1.34
C ASN A 667 34.25 18.75 1.52
N SER A 668 34.54 17.86 2.47
CA SER A 668 35.88 17.33 2.74
C SER A 668 35.98 15.84 2.39
N GLU A 669 35.81 15.50 1.11
CA GLU A 669 36.07 14.15 0.58
C GLU A 669 37.06 14.22 -0.62
N THR A 670 38.31 14.59 -0.32
CA THR A 670 39.50 14.34 -1.18
C THR A 670 40.73 14.02 -0.31
N ALA A 671 40.81 12.77 0.18
CA ALA A 671 42.00 12.14 0.75
C ALA A 671 41.83 10.61 0.69
#